data_AF-A0A0D7PZU0-F1
#
_entry.id   AF-A0A0D7PZU0-F1
#
_cell.length_a   1.000
_cell.length_b   1.000
_cell.length_c   1.000
_cell.angle_alpha   90.00
_cell.angle_beta   90.00
_cell.angle_gamma   90.00
#
_symmetry.space_group_name_H-M   'P 1'
#
loop_
_entity.id
_entity.type
_entity.pdbx_description
1 polymer ?
#
loop_
_entity_poly.entity_id
_entity_poly.type
_entity_poly.pdbx_seq_one_letter_code
_entity_poly.pdbx_strand_id
1 'polypeptide(L)'
;MAGLAVAGAATLYATYPRAYVLTETNKAEFVGLRQSLDGLQNVTQLNGDGAYVALDKSIFDKLSAALAGQTVTVHSKDLDDDLRLTVMSVALRSEPGRMVAQLDLAASDSKRGLTAGLHVEGFLFYAGTTEEDAALQDGPTNAANFKFIPVKVTPEIKYGFLNLRARRLASDTITAGTLSFLFDKLAWKATYRPHVSFSLGEPQTITQHFGDQNSGTVELVATPSPFHFDQWLTVVAPVFTPKGVVLTATLGPTRQVPGAVVATPPDNVSADNLARARQDVQAKSGVLDGLFARDVAVTIGKPAFTRLTDQLANALAGFNIAIQGKSISGRLFDKQWHDNILGDGGFFAEIQDAGRIQGRVNFAKPIIVLDQEHGPSFSLPVSASFSAPVHVHFDPLIGGGIGTSIGMQGSASTKLRAWFGATTFAFEGRTVAMAGPVLSCGLLDIDARTDGKLKIGDGVATVPQFGAKVGVLVGAKPLAPSFIAGAPIGMTVLPPTKPEVRETARLSVVDGLFASLSLDDFAAEFVPAGYRLSSSFTVALANQPFALPSPDDMARVRKAAIDHWNAGMRQPCPDLPSIRIEVGDLEIGPNGEIMKFLRNAWNDITKGPGKNNEVVKLLDRMTAAAGSYDAATKKAADDVRDLAARAFPTDSAVGHAAGELGKTVTIVVTNPTRAVGGFFHQAGRLFR
;
A
#
# COMPACT_ATOMS: atom_id res chain seq x y z
N MET A 1 19.34 -38.56 -66.70
CA MET A 1 18.35 -37.85 -65.85
C MET A 1 18.76 -37.88 -64.36
N ALA A 2 19.98 -37.42 -64.03
CA ALA A 2 20.48 -37.32 -62.66
C ALA A 2 20.82 -35.86 -62.26
N GLY A 3 20.64 -34.90 -63.18
CA GLY A 3 20.91 -33.47 -62.96
C GLY A 3 19.72 -32.64 -62.45
N LEU A 4 18.50 -33.18 -62.44
CA LEU A 4 17.28 -32.45 -62.02
C LEU A 4 16.83 -32.75 -60.58
N ALA A 5 17.36 -33.81 -59.95
CA ALA A 5 17.01 -34.18 -58.57
C ALA A 5 17.85 -33.46 -57.50
N VAL A 6 18.99 -32.87 -57.88
CA VAL A 6 19.81 -32.02 -57.00
C VAL A 6 19.32 -30.57 -57.00
N ALA A 7 18.75 -30.10 -58.12
CA ALA A 7 18.09 -28.80 -58.20
C ALA A 7 16.79 -28.76 -57.38
N GLY A 8 15.95 -29.81 -57.42
CA GLY A 8 14.68 -29.90 -56.67
C GLY A 8 14.83 -29.99 -55.14
N ALA A 9 15.91 -30.59 -54.66
CA ALA A 9 16.21 -30.72 -53.23
C ALA A 9 16.84 -29.45 -52.63
N ALA A 10 17.44 -28.60 -53.47
CA ALA A 10 17.96 -27.27 -53.10
C ALA A 10 16.88 -26.18 -53.24
N THR A 11 15.88 -26.35 -54.11
CA THR A 11 14.78 -25.39 -54.29
C THR A 11 13.65 -25.49 -53.26
N LEU A 12 13.48 -26.63 -52.58
CA LEU A 12 12.54 -26.75 -51.44
C LEU A 12 13.16 -26.41 -50.09
N TYR A 13 14.50 -26.42 -49.98
CA TYR A 13 15.22 -25.78 -48.87
C TYR A 13 15.20 -24.24 -48.98
N ALA A 14 14.59 -23.69 -50.04
CA ALA A 14 14.68 -22.27 -50.43
C ALA A 14 13.38 -21.46 -50.30
N THR A 15 12.30 -21.99 -49.72
CA THR A 15 11.04 -21.21 -49.55
C THR A 15 10.76 -20.78 -48.12
N TYR A 16 11.79 -20.50 -47.35
CA TYR A 16 11.90 -19.17 -46.76
C TYR A 16 13.15 -18.57 -47.41
N PRO A 17 13.05 -17.59 -48.31
CA PRO A 17 14.22 -17.09 -49.02
C PRO A 17 15.25 -16.69 -47.95
N ARG A 18 16.44 -17.30 -47.98
CA ARG A 18 17.51 -17.01 -47.00
C ARG A 18 17.75 -15.49 -46.87
N ALA A 19 17.56 -14.75 -47.97
CA ALA A 19 17.55 -13.30 -48.01
C ALA A 19 16.35 -12.67 -47.26
N TYR A 20 15.13 -13.15 -47.43
CA TYR A 20 13.95 -12.69 -46.67
C TYR A 20 14.15 -12.90 -45.17
N VAL A 21 14.60 -14.10 -44.77
CA VAL A 21 14.88 -14.42 -43.37
C VAL A 21 15.98 -13.53 -42.79
N LEU A 22 17.11 -13.37 -43.49
CA LEU A 22 18.19 -12.47 -43.06
C LEU A 22 17.73 -11.02 -42.97
N THR A 23 16.95 -10.55 -43.94
CA THR A 23 16.41 -9.19 -43.98
C THR A 23 15.44 -8.96 -42.82
N GLU A 24 14.50 -9.86 -42.58
CA GLU A 24 13.55 -9.75 -41.47
C GLU A 24 14.23 -9.92 -40.10
N THR A 25 15.24 -10.78 -40.00
CA THR A 25 16.09 -10.93 -38.80
C THR A 25 16.83 -9.63 -38.48
N ASN A 26 17.49 -9.05 -39.48
CA ASN A 26 18.23 -7.78 -39.34
C ASN A 26 17.30 -6.62 -39.01
N LYS A 27 16.09 -6.59 -39.60
CA LYS A 27 15.05 -5.62 -39.29
C LYS A 27 14.56 -5.75 -37.85
N ALA A 28 14.19 -6.95 -37.41
CA ALA A 28 13.72 -7.21 -36.05
C ALA A 28 14.78 -6.86 -35.00
N GLU A 29 16.03 -7.21 -35.26
CA GLU A 29 17.14 -6.84 -34.39
C GLU A 29 17.38 -5.32 -34.35
N PHE A 30 17.36 -4.66 -35.51
CA PHE A 30 17.53 -3.21 -35.57
C PHE A 30 16.43 -2.47 -34.81
N VAL A 31 15.17 -2.94 -34.90
CA VAL A 31 14.04 -2.42 -34.12
C VAL A 31 14.33 -2.55 -32.62
N GLY A 32 14.73 -3.72 -32.15
CA GLY A 32 15.00 -3.93 -30.73
C GLY A 32 16.23 -3.16 -30.21
N LEU A 33 17.26 -2.98 -31.04
CA LEU A 33 18.40 -2.11 -30.75
C LEU A 33 17.98 -0.64 -30.63
N ARG A 34 17.14 -0.14 -31.55
CA ARG A 34 16.60 1.22 -31.46
C ARG A 34 15.73 1.41 -30.23
N GLN A 35 14.82 0.48 -29.93
CA GLN A 35 14.03 0.50 -28.71
C GLN A 35 14.92 0.56 -27.46
N SER A 36 15.99 -0.24 -27.43
CA SER A 36 16.94 -0.24 -26.32
C SER A 36 17.71 1.08 -26.20
N LEU A 37 18.10 1.70 -27.32
CA LEU A 37 18.73 3.02 -27.32
C LEU A 37 17.77 4.11 -26.84
N ASP A 38 16.51 4.08 -27.29
CA ASP A 38 15.47 5.01 -26.85
C ASP A 38 15.20 4.83 -25.34
N GLY A 39 15.15 3.59 -24.84
CA GLY A 39 15.04 3.29 -23.41
C GLY A 39 16.24 3.78 -22.60
N LEU A 40 17.47 3.58 -23.07
CA LEU A 40 18.68 4.10 -22.44
C LEU A 40 18.76 5.62 -22.45
N GLN A 41 18.32 6.24 -23.54
CA GLN A 41 18.20 7.69 -23.63
C GLN A 41 17.17 8.19 -22.62
N ASN A 42 16.02 7.53 -22.47
CA ASN A 42 15.04 7.86 -21.44
C ASN A 42 15.63 7.73 -20.03
N VAL A 43 16.33 6.63 -19.71
CA VAL A 43 16.99 6.47 -18.40
C VAL A 43 17.96 7.62 -18.12
N THR A 44 18.75 7.99 -19.12
CA THR A 44 19.74 9.08 -19.02
C THR A 44 19.07 10.45 -18.89
N GLN A 45 18.03 10.73 -19.69
CA GLN A 45 17.29 11.99 -19.68
C GLN A 45 16.47 12.17 -18.41
N LEU A 46 15.85 11.10 -17.92
CA LEU A 46 15.15 11.10 -16.64
C LEU A 46 16.14 11.27 -15.48
N ASN A 47 17.42 10.94 -15.65
CA ASN A 47 18.43 11.06 -14.59
C ASN A 47 17.98 10.38 -13.28
N GLY A 48 17.27 9.24 -13.38
CA GLY A 48 16.66 8.56 -12.25
C GLY A 48 15.23 8.99 -11.90
N ASP A 49 14.61 9.90 -12.64
CA ASP A 49 13.25 10.42 -12.40
C ASP A 49 12.11 9.52 -12.93
N GLY A 50 12.35 8.21 -13.00
CA GLY A 50 11.38 7.22 -13.49
C GLY A 50 11.27 5.99 -12.58
N ALA A 51 10.50 5.01 -13.06
CA ALA A 51 10.41 3.68 -12.50
C ALA A 51 10.98 2.65 -13.48
N TYR A 52 11.51 1.56 -12.95
CA TYR A 52 12.20 0.53 -13.73
C TYR A 52 11.77 -0.85 -13.28
N VAL A 53 11.42 -1.74 -14.21
CA VAL A 53 11.19 -3.16 -13.94
C VAL A 53 12.29 -3.95 -14.62
N ALA A 54 13.24 -4.46 -13.84
CA ALA A 54 14.32 -5.31 -14.30
C ALA A 54 13.94 -6.78 -14.15
N LEU A 55 14.06 -7.53 -15.24
CA LEU A 55 13.93 -8.98 -15.32
C LEU A 55 15.34 -9.54 -15.52
N ASP A 56 15.88 -10.19 -14.49
CA ASP A 56 17.23 -10.74 -14.54
C ASP A 56 17.31 -11.96 -15.47
N LYS A 57 18.50 -12.27 -15.96
CA LYS A 57 18.75 -13.49 -16.71
C LYS A 57 18.24 -14.74 -15.96
N SER A 58 18.33 -14.76 -14.63
CA SER A 58 17.92 -15.91 -13.82
C SER A 58 16.46 -16.31 -14.01
N ILE A 59 15.52 -15.36 -14.19
CA ILE A 59 14.11 -15.73 -14.43
C ILE A 59 13.94 -16.42 -15.79
N PHE A 60 14.70 -15.99 -16.79
CA PHE A 60 14.66 -16.59 -18.13
C PHE A 60 15.33 -17.97 -18.13
N ASP A 61 16.40 -18.16 -17.36
CA ASP A 61 17.05 -19.46 -17.17
C ASP A 61 16.07 -20.45 -16.49
N LYS A 62 15.34 -20.00 -15.44
CA LYS A 62 14.31 -20.81 -14.77
C LYS A 62 13.13 -21.16 -15.68
N LEU A 63 12.64 -20.18 -16.47
CA LEU A 63 11.58 -20.42 -17.48
C LEU A 63 12.05 -21.44 -18.53
N SER A 64 13.28 -21.30 -19.02
CA SER A 64 13.88 -22.22 -19.99
C SER A 64 13.97 -23.65 -19.43
N ALA A 65 14.42 -23.79 -18.18
CA ALA A 65 14.50 -25.08 -17.50
C ALA A 65 13.10 -25.71 -17.31
N ALA A 66 12.10 -24.92 -16.94
CA ALA A 66 10.73 -25.41 -16.77
C ALA A 66 10.07 -25.83 -18.09
N LEU A 67 10.41 -25.17 -19.20
CA LEU A 67 9.91 -25.48 -20.56
C LEU A 67 10.44 -26.80 -21.09
N ALA A 68 11.64 -27.22 -20.70
CA ALA A 68 12.20 -28.50 -21.14
C ALA A 68 11.31 -29.68 -20.70
N GLY A 69 11.00 -30.57 -21.64
CA GLY A 69 10.11 -31.71 -21.46
C GLY A 69 8.61 -31.40 -21.63
N GLN A 70 8.22 -30.12 -21.69
CA GLN A 70 6.81 -29.77 -21.88
C GLN A 70 6.32 -30.19 -23.25
N THR A 71 5.03 -30.53 -23.33
CA THR A 71 4.41 -30.99 -24.56
C THR A 71 3.19 -30.13 -24.86
N VAL A 72 3.01 -29.68 -26.10
CA VAL A 72 1.76 -29.09 -26.58
C VAL A 72 1.18 -29.95 -27.68
N THR A 73 -0.14 -30.15 -27.67
CA THR A 73 -0.85 -30.89 -28.70
C THR A 73 -1.57 -29.90 -29.63
N VAL A 74 -1.36 -30.03 -30.94
CA VAL A 74 -2.04 -29.23 -31.97
C VAL A 74 -2.81 -30.16 -32.89
N HIS A 75 -4.11 -29.96 -32.98
CA HIS A 75 -4.96 -30.70 -33.91
C HIS A 75 -4.96 -30.03 -35.28
N SER A 76 -4.74 -30.81 -36.33
CA SER A 76 -4.83 -30.41 -37.72
C SER A 76 -6.04 -31.05 -38.38
N LYS A 77 -6.99 -30.20 -38.80
CA LYS A 77 -8.20 -30.65 -39.52
C LYS A 77 -7.87 -31.23 -40.89
N ASP A 78 -6.86 -30.67 -41.56
CA ASP A 78 -6.43 -31.13 -42.90
C ASP A 78 -5.78 -32.53 -42.85
N LEU A 79 -5.17 -32.89 -41.72
CA LEU A 79 -4.56 -34.20 -41.50
C LEU A 79 -5.48 -35.18 -40.77
N ASP A 80 -6.59 -34.67 -40.21
CA ASP A 80 -7.43 -35.33 -39.22
C ASP A 80 -6.59 -35.97 -38.11
N ASP A 81 -5.65 -35.22 -37.54
CA ASP A 81 -4.68 -35.77 -36.60
C ASP A 81 -4.15 -34.76 -35.57
N ASP A 82 -3.64 -35.30 -34.47
CA ASP A 82 -3.01 -34.54 -33.40
C ASP A 82 -1.48 -34.60 -33.56
N LEU A 83 -0.88 -33.43 -33.80
CA LEU A 83 0.55 -33.23 -33.79
C LEU A 83 0.99 -32.90 -32.34
N ARG A 84 1.79 -33.77 -31.76
CA ARG A 84 2.37 -33.58 -30.44
C ARG A 84 3.75 -32.95 -30.55
N LEU A 85 3.92 -31.76 -30.00
CA LEU A 85 5.17 -31.02 -29.99
C LEU A 85 5.77 -31.05 -28.59
N THR A 86 6.91 -31.71 -28.45
CA THR A 86 7.66 -31.77 -27.19
C THR A 86 8.86 -30.85 -27.26
N VAL A 87 9.01 -30.01 -26.24
CA VAL A 87 10.16 -29.15 -26.07
C VAL A 87 11.30 -30.00 -25.51
N MET A 88 12.34 -30.23 -26.30
CA MET A 88 13.51 -31.01 -25.89
C MET A 88 14.49 -30.15 -25.11
N SER A 89 14.72 -28.92 -25.56
CA SER A 89 15.58 -27.95 -24.90
C SER A 89 15.09 -26.54 -25.22
N VAL A 90 15.31 -25.61 -24.29
CA VAL A 90 15.14 -24.16 -24.52
C VAL A 90 16.33 -23.45 -23.91
N ALA A 91 16.85 -22.46 -24.63
CA ALA A 91 17.79 -21.49 -24.10
C ALA A 91 17.30 -20.08 -24.45
N LEU A 92 16.92 -19.32 -23.43
CA LEU A 92 16.64 -17.89 -23.54
C LEU A 92 17.91 -17.11 -23.19
N ARG A 93 18.39 -16.30 -24.13
CA ARG A 93 19.58 -15.47 -23.95
C ARG A 93 19.24 -14.02 -24.22
N SER A 94 19.52 -13.15 -23.26
CA SER A 94 19.41 -11.72 -23.48
C SER A 94 20.70 -11.20 -24.12
N GLU A 95 20.56 -10.47 -25.22
CA GLU A 95 21.63 -9.84 -25.98
C GLU A 95 21.32 -8.34 -26.10
N PRO A 96 22.30 -7.48 -26.44
CA PRO A 96 22.03 -6.07 -26.71
C PRO A 96 20.94 -5.93 -27.79
N GLY A 97 19.82 -5.31 -27.43
CA GLY A 97 18.70 -5.06 -28.33
C GLY A 97 17.70 -6.20 -28.53
N ARG A 98 17.92 -7.41 -28.01
CA ARG A 98 16.99 -8.53 -28.23
C ARG A 98 17.08 -9.61 -27.17
N MET A 99 16.08 -10.46 -27.13
CA MET A 99 16.17 -11.75 -26.45
C MET A 99 16.08 -12.86 -27.49
N VAL A 100 17.11 -13.68 -27.55
CA VAL A 100 17.21 -14.83 -28.45
C VAL A 100 16.67 -16.05 -27.73
N ALA A 101 15.70 -16.72 -28.32
CA ALA A 101 15.29 -18.06 -27.91
C ALA A 101 15.83 -19.08 -28.90
N GLN A 102 16.47 -20.11 -28.38
CA GLN A 102 16.78 -21.32 -29.12
C GLN A 102 15.96 -22.45 -28.55
N LEU A 103 15.14 -23.07 -29.38
CA LEU A 103 14.22 -24.14 -29.02
C LEU A 103 14.54 -25.37 -29.85
N ASP A 104 14.83 -26.48 -29.19
CA ASP A 104 14.82 -27.79 -29.82
C ASP A 104 13.46 -28.43 -29.56
N LEU A 105 12.72 -28.72 -30.62
CA LEU A 105 11.39 -29.32 -30.55
C LEU A 105 11.42 -30.70 -31.22
N ALA A 106 10.64 -31.63 -30.69
CA ALA A 106 10.30 -32.88 -31.34
C ALA A 106 8.82 -32.85 -31.69
N ALA A 107 8.51 -32.79 -32.99
CA ALA A 107 7.17 -32.98 -33.50
C ALA A 107 6.94 -34.48 -33.72
N SER A 108 5.86 -35.01 -33.16
CA SER A 108 5.44 -36.38 -33.36
C SER A 108 3.98 -36.46 -33.78
N ASP A 109 3.69 -37.40 -34.65
CA ASP A 109 2.35 -37.74 -35.13
C ASP A 109 2.09 -39.19 -34.71
N SER A 110 1.10 -39.38 -33.84
CA SER A 110 0.81 -40.68 -33.24
C SER A 110 0.13 -41.65 -34.20
N LYS A 111 -0.74 -41.20 -35.12
CA LYS A 111 -1.41 -42.14 -36.04
C LYS A 111 -0.46 -42.62 -37.13
N ARG A 112 0.50 -41.78 -37.54
CA ARG A 112 1.44 -42.08 -38.64
C ARG A 112 2.80 -42.56 -38.16
N GLY A 113 3.08 -42.49 -36.85
CA GLY A 113 4.35 -42.88 -36.26
C GLY A 113 5.53 -42.05 -36.79
N LEU A 114 5.29 -40.78 -37.13
CA LEU A 114 6.31 -39.86 -37.64
C LEU A 114 6.90 -39.07 -36.49
N THR A 115 8.21 -38.84 -36.54
CA THR A 115 8.89 -37.92 -35.61
C THR A 115 9.88 -37.06 -36.39
N ALA A 116 9.86 -35.76 -36.13
CA ALA A 116 10.77 -34.78 -36.71
C ALA A 116 11.33 -33.90 -35.59
N GLY A 117 12.66 -33.81 -35.50
CA GLY A 117 13.33 -32.80 -34.71
C GLY A 117 13.29 -31.45 -35.42
N LEU A 118 13.27 -30.37 -34.66
CA LEU A 118 13.22 -29.00 -35.16
C LEU A 118 14.11 -28.15 -34.27
N HIS A 119 15.12 -27.53 -34.86
CA HIS A 119 15.88 -26.49 -34.20
C HIS A 119 15.32 -25.13 -34.63
N VAL A 120 14.72 -24.41 -33.70
CA VAL A 120 14.14 -23.09 -33.92
C VAL A 120 14.99 -22.05 -33.19
N GLU A 121 15.44 -21.05 -33.92
CA GLU A 121 15.98 -19.82 -33.36
C GLU A 121 14.95 -18.71 -33.62
N GLY A 122 14.69 -17.88 -32.62
CA GLY A 122 13.79 -16.73 -32.77
C GLY A 122 14.08 -15.63 -31.78
N PHE A 123 13.47 -14.47 -32.00
CA PHE A 123 13.62 -13.30 -31.15
C PHE A 123 12.32 -12.98 -30.44
N LEU A 124 12.43 -12.68 -29.15
CA LEU A 124 11.37 -12.04 -28.41
C LEU A 124 11.56 -10.52 -28.51
N PHE A 125 10.55 -9.82 -29.03
CA PHE A 125 10.55 -8.36 -29.14
C PHE A 125 9.35 -7.76 -28.41
N TYR A 126 9.49 -6.51 -28.01
CA TYR A 126 8.42 -5.75 -27.36
C TYR A 126 7.50 -5.13 -28.40
N ALA A 127 6.22 -5.50 -28.34
CA ALA A 127 5.17 -5.06 -29.25
C ALA A 127 4.40 -3.82 -28.75
N GLY A 128 4.75 -3.30 -27.57
CA GLY A 128 4.09 -2.14 -26.96
C GLY A 128 3.13 -2.51 -25.84
N THR A 129 2.39 -1.52 -25.37
CA THR A 129 1.38 -1.67 -24.31
C THR A 129 -0.03 -1.71 -24.88
N THR A 130 -0.87 -2.60 -24.38
CA THR A 130 -2.31 -2.60 -24.66
C THR A 130 -3.11 -2.39 -23.38
N GLU A 131 -4.31 -1.85 -23.51
CA GLU A 131 -5.31 -1.90 -22.46
C GLU A 131 -5.98 -3.29 -22.48
N GLU A 132 -6.19 -3.88 -21.30
CA GLU A 132 -6.91 -5.15 -21.15
C GLU A 132 -8.32 -4.87 -20.62
N ASP A 133 -9.31 -5.63 -21.08
CA ASP A 133 -10.70 -5.45 -20.67
C ASP A 133 -10.86 -5.63 -19.15
N ALA A 134 -11.42 -4.60 -18.51
CA ALA A 134 -11.58 -4.46 -17.05
C ALA A 134 -12.57 -5.45 -16.41
N ALA A 135 -12.99 -6.50 -17.11
CA ALA A 135 -14.16 -7.32 -16.79
C ALA A 135 -14.12 -8.04 -15.42
N LEU A 136 -12.98 -8.02 -14.71
CA LEU A 136 -12.80 -8.69 -13.42
C LEU A 136 -12.04 -7.86 -12.36
N GLN A 137 -11.66 -6.59 -12.59
CA GLN A 137 -10.85 -5.83 -11.63
C GLN A 137 -11.25 -4.35 -11.46
N ASP A 138 -11.19 -3.85 -10.22
CA ASP A 138 -11.35 -2.42 -9.86
C ASP A 138 -10.21 -1.57 -10.46
N GLY A 139 -10.40 -1.10 -11.69
CA GLY A 139 -9.53 -0.12 -12.34
C GLY A 139 -8.93 -0.54 -13.69
N PRO A 140 -8.31 0.40 -14.42
CA PRO A 140 -7.69 0.12 -15.71
C PRO A 140 -6.54 -0.88 -15.53
N THR A 141 -6.42 -1.83 -16.45
CA THR A 141 -5.32 -2.80 -16.49
C THR A 141 -4.63 -2.67 -17.84
N ASN A 142 -3.30 -2.59 -17.84
CA ASN A 142 -2.50 -2.59 -19.05
C ASN A 142 -1.71 -3.89 -19.16
N ALA A 143 -1.30 -4.26 -20.37
CA ALA A 143 -0.38 -5.35 -20.64
C ALA A 143 0.83 -4.85 -21.43
N ALA A 144 2.04 -5.14 -20.95
CA ALA A 144 3.26 -5.05 -21.74
C ALA A 144 3.35 -6.32 -22.62
N ASN A 145 3.29 -6.14 -23.94
CA ASN A 145 3.20 -7.24 -24.88
C ASN A 145 4.56 -7.58 -25.46
N PHE A 146 4.90 -8.86 -25.42
CA PHE A 146 6.06 -9.42 -26.09
C PHE A 146 5.61 -10.47 -27.09
N LYS A 147 6.25 -10.47 -28.24
CA LYS A 147 5.94 -11.39 -29.34
C LYS A 147 7.20 -12.13 -29.75
N PHE A 148 7.03 -13.39 -30.11
CA PHE A 148 8.10 -14.23 -30.61
C PHE A 148 8.11 -14.22 -32.15
N ILE A 149 9.27 -13.97 -32.75
CA ILE A 149 9.48 -14.07 -34.20
C ILE A 149 10.48 -15.19 -34.46
N PRO A 150 10.10 -16.28 -35.14
CA PRO A 150 11.07 -17.27 -35.59
C PRO A 150 11.99 -16.66 -36.66
N VAL A 151 13.29 -16.74 -36.44
CA VAL A 151 14.32 -16.26 -37.38
C VAL A 151 15.01 -17.39 -38.10
N LYS A 152 14.98 -18.61 -37.58
CA LYS A 152 15.53 -19.77 -38.26
C LYS A 152 14.80 -21.02 -37.81
N VAL A 153 14.37 -21.83 -38.75
CA VAL A 153 13.79 -23.16 -38.46
C VAL A 153 14.58 -24.17 -39.27
N THR A 154 15.30 -25.05 -38.57
CA THR A 154 16.11 -26.11 -39.19
C THR A 154 15.50 -27.46 -38.81
N PRO A 155 14.85 -28.17 -39.76
CA PRO A 155 14.32 -29.49 -39.48
C PRO A 155 15.45 -30.53 -39.41
N GLU A 156 15.42 -31.36 -38.38
CA GLU A 156 16.26 -32.54 -38.20
C GLU A 156 15.39 -33.80 -38.19
N ILE A 157 15.22 -34.42 -39.36
CA ILE A 157 14.39 -35.62 -39.49
C ILE A 157 15.20 -36.85 -39.04
N LYS A 158 14.69 -37.58 -38.04
CA LYS A 158 15.21 -38.89 -37.62
C LYS A 158 14.15 -39.95 -37.90
N TYR A 159 14.40 -40.85 -38.85
CA TYR A 159 13.46 -41.93 -39.22
C TYR A 159 14.17 -43.29 -39.26
N GLY A 160 14.12 -44.04 -38.14
CA GLY A 160 14.74 -45.37 -38.03
C GLY A 160 16.22 -45.37 -38.48
N PHE A 161 16.57 -46.26 -39.42
CA PHE A 161 17.92 -46.43 -39.96
C PHE A 161 18.09 -45.97 -41.44
N LEU A 162 17.09 -45.35 -42.09
CA LEU A 162 17.13 -45.04 -43.53
C LEU A 162 16.73 -43.60 -43.88
N ASN A 163 17.52 -42.98 -44.77
CA ASN A 163 17.43 -41.58 -45.20
C ASN A 163 16.77 -41.51 -46.60
N LEU A 164 15.44 -41.38 -46.70
CA LEU A 164 14.70 -41.37 -47.98
C LEU A 164 14.26 -39.96 -48.41
N ARG A 165 14.74 -39.51 -49.58
CA ARG A 165 14.53 -38.16 -50.16
C ARG A 165 13.13 -37.85 -50.74
N ALA A 166 12.17 -38.78 -50.72
CA ALA A 166 10.88 -38.60 -51.40
C ALA A 166 9.69 -38.17 -50.50
N ARG A 167 9.89 -37.99 -49.19
CA ARG A 167 8.84 -37.58 -48.23
C ARG A 167 8.95 -36.14 -47.68
N ARG A 168 9.90 -35.35 -48.20
CA ARG A 168 10.19 -33.97 -47.75
C ARG A 168 8.99 -33.02 -47.82
N LEU A 169 8.06 -33.20 -48.76
CA LEU A 169 6.90 -32.32 -48.92
C LEU A 169 5.89 -32.39 -47.75
N ALA A 170 5.74 -33.55 -47.09
CA ALA A 170 4.77 -33.69 -46.01
C ALA A 170 5.31 -33.13 -44.69
N SER A 171 6.57 -33.42 -44.31
CA SER A 171 7.14 -32.84 -43.09
C SER A 171 7.36 -31.35 -43.21
N ASP A 172 7.84 -30.84 -44.34
CA ASP A 172 8.16 -29.42 -44.46
C ASP A 172 6.89 -28.56 -44.43
N THR A 173 5.79 -29.02 -45.05
CA THR A 173 4.52 -28.28 -45.07
C THR A 173 3.76 -28.39 -43.74
N ILE A 174 3.70 -29.59 -43.14
CA ILE A 174 2.99 -29.83 -41.88
C ILE A 174 3.68 -29.09 -40.73
N THR A 175 5.01 -29.16 -40.67
CA THR A 175 5.77 -28.62 -39.55
C THR A 175 5.99 -27.11 -39.67
N ALA A 176 6.22 -26.56 -40.86
CA ALA A 176 6.34 -25.10 -41.03
C ALA A 176 5.01 -24.37 -40.78
N GLY A 177 3.89 -24.91 -41.27
CA GLY A 177 2.56 -24.32 -41.04
C GLY A 177 2.14 -24.36 -39.57
N THR A 178 2.41 -25.49 -38.89
CA THR A 178 2.08 -25.63 -37.46
C THR A 178 2.96 -24.75 -36.56
N LEU A 179 4.25 -24.64 -36.87
CA LEU A 179 5.15 -23.75 -36.14
C LEU A 179 4.77 -22.28 -36.32
N SER A 180 4.48 -21.84 -37.55
CA SER A 180 4.02 -20.47 -37.80
C SER A 180 2.74 -20.16 -37.02
N PHE A 181 1.78 -21.09 -37.03
CA PHE A 181 0.55 -20.97 -36.25
C PHE A 181 0.82 -20.84 -34.74
N LEU A 182 1.70 -21.66 -34.19
CA LEU A 182 2.04 -21.60 -32.77
C LEU A 182 2.76 -20.33 -32.38
N PHE A 183 3.73 -19.89 -33.19
CA PHE A 183 4.47 -18.67 -32.91
C PHE A 183 3.59 -17.42 -32.98
N ASP A 184 2.58 -17.40 -33.86
CA ASP A 184 1.55 -16.35 -33.86
C ASP A 184 0.68 -16.36 -32.59
N LYS A 185 0.54 -17.51 -31.92
CA LYS A 185 -0.20 -17.66 -30.67
C LYS A 185 0.66 -17.44 -29.42
N LEU A 186 1.99 -17.51 -29.56
CA LEU A 186 2.93 -17.22 -28.49
C LEU A 186 3.03 -15.71 -28.29
N ALA A 187 2.13 -15.19 -27.47
CA ALA A 187 2.15 -13.83 -27.00
C ALA A 187 2.36 -13.84 -25.49
N TRP A 188 3.49 -13.30 -25.03
CA TRP A 188 3.71 -13.10 -23.61
C TRP A 188 3.19 -11.73 -23.21
N LYS A 189 2.21 -11.72 -22.30
CA LYS A 189 1.61 -10.51 -21.75
C LYS A 189 2.01 -10.38 -20.29
N ALA A 190 2.73 -9.33 -19.95
CA ALA A 190 2.96 -8.93 -18.57
C ALA A 190 1.90 -7.89 -18.19
N THR A 191 0.84 -8.33 -17.50
CA THR A 191 -0.25 -7.46 -17.04
C THR A 191 0.17 -6.68 -15.80
N TYR A 192 -0.21 -5.41 -15.74
CA TYR A 192 0.08 -4.54 -14.61
C TYR A 192 -1.03 -3.51 -14.43
N ARG A 193 -1.17 -2.99 -13.21
CA ARG A 193 -2.05 -1.86 -12.92
C ARG A 193 -1.24 -0.57 -13.08
N PRO A 194 -1.57 0.26 -14.09
CA PRO A 194 -0.81 1.48 -14.38
C PRO A 194 -1.23 2.65 -13.49
N HIS A 195 -2.20 2.48 -12.59
CA HIS A 195 -2.81 3.58 -11.87
C HIS A 195 -2.79 3.32 -10.38
N VAL A 196 -2.36 4.34 -9.65
CA VAL A 196 -2.44 4.37 -8.22
C VAL A 196 -3.14 5.68 -7.82
N SER A 197 -4.35 5.55 -7.28
CA SER A 197 -5.09 6.68 -6.73
C SER A 197 -5.53 6.39 -5.31
N PHE A 198 -5.57 7.44 -4.48
CA PHE A 198 -6.27 7.39 -3.22
C PHE A 198 -6.90 8.74 -2.89
N SER A 199 -8.07 8.65 -2.27
CA SER A 199 -8.84 9.80 -1.85
C SER A 199 -9.23 9.64 -0.38
N LEU A 200 -9.08 10.70 0.38
CA LEU A 200 -9.67 10.86 1.70
C LEU A 200 -10.69 12.00 1.64
N GLY A 201 -11.72 11.92 2.46
CA GLY A 201 -12.77 12.94 2.49
C GLY A 201 -14.09 12.46 3.08
N GLU A 202 -14.28 11.14 3.23
CA GLU A 202 -15.51 10.60 3.78
C GLU A 202 -15.58 10.81 5.30
N PRO A 203 -16.66 11.44 5.80
CA PRO A 203 -16.89 11.57 7.23
C PRO A 203 -17.05 10.20 7.89
N GLN A 204 -16.44 10.03 9.06
CA GLN A 204 -16.56 8.82 9.87
C GLN A 204 -17.31 9.14 11.16
N THR A 205 -18.32 8.33 11.50
CA THR A 205 -18.99 8.42 12.81
C THR A 205 -18.24 7.56 13.82
N ILE A 206 -17.87 8.18 14.94
CA ILE A 206 -17.18 7.57 16.05
C ILE A 206 -18.15 7.57 17.24
N THR A 207 -18.54 6.40 17.69
CA THR A 207 -19.34 6.23 18.92
C THR A 207 -18.39 5.95 20.08
N GLN A 208 -18.51 6.71 21.16
CA GLN A 208 -17.78 6.50 22.41
C GLN A 208 -18.74 6.33 23.57
N HIS A 209 -18.39 5.45 24.50
CA HIS A 209 -19.08 5.31 25.76
C HIS A 209 -18.31 6.02 26.87
N PHE A 210 -19.04 6.59 27.84
CA PHE A 210 -18.48 7.32 28.97
C PHE A 210 -19.34 7.11 30.23
N GLY A 211 -18.83 7.62 31.36
CA GLY A 211 -19.51 7.53 32.65
C GLY A 211 -19.41 6.15 33.29
N ASP A 212 -19.91 6.03 34.51
CA ASP A 212 -19.82 4.77 35.26
C ASP A 212 -20.52 3.64 34.50
N GLN A 213 -19.82 2.53 34.35
CA GLN A 213 -20.27 1.33 33.63
C GLN A 213 -20.73 1.59 32.17
N ASN A 214 -20.18 2.60 31.49
CA ASN A 214 -20.57 2.98 30.11
C ASN A 214 -22.04 3.42 29.99
N SER A 215 -22.57 4.08 31.03
CA SER A 215 -23.95 4.57 31.08
C SER A 215 -24.27 5.70 30.08
N GLY A 216 -23.24 6.38 29.55
CA GLY A 216 -23.36 7.42 28.54
C GLY A 216 -22.78 7.02 27.18
N THR A 217 -23.24 7.69 26.13
CA THR A 217 -22.75 7.51 24.75
C THR A 217 -22.68 8.86 24.03
N VAL A 218 -21.60 9.09 23.27
CA VAL A 218 -21.44 10.26 22.39
C VAL A 218 -21.07 9.80 20.99
N GLU A 219 -21.78 10.32 19.99
CA GLU A 219 -21.42 10.18 18.58
C GLU A 219 -20.74 11.44 18.08
N LEU A 220 -19.57 11.26 17.50
CA LEU A 220 -18.74 12.32 16.95
C LEU A 220 -18.51 12.03 15.47
N VAL A 221 -18.66 13.03 14.62
CA VAL A 221 -18.37 12.96 13.19
C VAL A 221 -17.00 13.56 12.96
N ALA A 222 -16.07 12.73 12.48
CA ALA A 222 -14.75 13.15 12.05
C ALA A 222 -14.76 13.35 10.53
N THR A 223 -14.61 14.59 10.09
CA THR A 223 -14.61 15.01 8.69
C THR A 223 -13.17 15.37 8.28
N PRO A 224 -12.47 14.51 7.54
CA PRO A 224 -11.16 14.84 6.99
C PRO A 224 -11.29 15.88 5.87
N SER A 225 -10.32 16.79 5.76
CA SER A 225 -10.17 17.63 4.59
C SER A 225 -9.97 16.77 3.34
N PRO A 226 -10.60 17.11 2.20
CA PRO A 226 -10.47 16.32 0.99
C PRO A 226 -8.99 16.27 0.58
N PHE A 227 -8.52 15.05 0.34
CA PHE A 227 -7.18 14.78 -0.15
C PHE A 227 -7.34 13.82 -1.31
N HIS A 228 -6.65 14.10 -2.42
CA HIS A 228 -6.59 13.20 -3.56
C HIS A 228 -5.15 13.13 -4.05
N PHE A 229 -4.69 11.92 -4.30
CA PHE A 229 -3.41 11.64 -4.89
C PHE A 229 -3.63 10.66 -6.02
N ASP A 230 -3.01 10.96 -7.16
CA ASP A 230 -3.17 10.21 -8.38
C ASP A 230 -1.81 10.12 -9.10
N GLN A 231 -1.38 8.90 -9.42
CA GLN A 231 -0.16 8.62 -10.14
C GLN A 231 -0.39 7.52 -11.18
N TRP A 232 0.10 7.77 -12.38
CA TRP A 232 0.08 6.86 -13.50
C TRP A 232 1.49 6.41 -13.84
N LEU A 233 1.66 5.09 -13.95
CA LEU A 233 2.84 4.42 -14.48
C LEU A 233 2.65 4.19 -15.97
N THR A 234 3.55 4.75 -16.79
CA THR A 234 3.55 4.50 -18.23
C THR A 234 4.86 3.86 -18.67
N VAL A 235 4.79 2.63 -19.18
CA VAL A 235 5.94 1.94 -19.79
C VAL A 235 6.30 2.62 -21.10
N VAL A 236 7.55 3.07 -21.21
CA VAL A 236 8.04 3.84 -22.37
C VAL A 236 8.73 2.93 -23.38
N ALA A 237 9.80 2.26 -22.95
CA ALA A 237 10.59 1.38 -23.82
C ALA A 237 11.30 0.27 -23.02
N PRO A 238 11.53 -0.89 -23.64
CA PRO A 238 12.41 -1.91 -23.09
C PRO A 238 13.87 -1.58 -23.38
N VAL A 239 14.77 -2.08 -22.53
CA VAL A 239 16.21 -2.17 -22.81
C VAL A 239 16.64 -3.60 -22.63
N PHE A 240 17.15 -4.21 -23.70
CA PHE A 240 17.70 -5.57 -23.66
C PHE A 240 19.22 -5.50 -23.46
N THR A 241 19.71 -6.23 -22.45
CA THR A 241 21.12 -6.26 -22.05
C THR A 241 21.58 -7.70 -21.80
N PRO A 242 22.88 -8.01 -21.79
CA PRO A 242 23.34 -9.35 -21.44
C PRO A 242 22.90 -9.85 -20.05
N LYS A 243 22.58 -8.94 -19.12
CA LYS A 243 22.11 -9.28 -17.76
C LYS A 243 20.61 -9.55 -17.70
N GLY A 244 19.84 -9.15 -18.72
CA GLY A 244 18.39 -9.28 -18.71
C GLY A 244 17.70 -8.09 -19.38
N VAL A 245 16.41 -7.93 -19.08
CA VAL A 245 15.54 -6.93 -19.72
C VAL A 245 15.08 -5.90 -18.70
N VAL A 246 15.21 -4.61 -19.02
CA VAL A 246 14.67 -3.52 -18.19
C VAL A 246 13.51 -2.85 -18.92
N LEU A 247 12.34 -2.81 -18.31
CA LEU A 247 11.23 -1.98 -18.75
C LEU A 247 11.34 -0.63 -18.05
N THR A 248 11.52 0.42 -18.86
CA THR A 248 11.57 1.79 -18.37
C THR A 248 10.16 2.36 -18.33
N ALA A 249 9.84 3.09 -17.27
CA ALA A 249 8.54 3.68 -17.08
C ALA A 249 8.65 5.10 -16.49
N THR A 250 7.69 5.95 -16.86
CA THR A 250 7.51 7.27 -16.28
C THR A 250 6.39 7.25 -15.25
N LEU A 251 6.48 8.14 -14.27
CA LEU A 251 5.47 8.36 -13.24
C LEU A 251 4.93 9.78 -13.38
N GLY A 252 3.62 9.94 -13.52
CA GLY A 252 3.00 11.25 -13.66
C GLY A 252 1.52 11.29 -13.27
N PRO A 253 0.96 12.48 -13.05
CA PRO A 253 -0.43 12.63 -12.59
C PRO A 253 -1.48 12.39 -13.69
N THR A 254 -1.06 12.13 -14.93
CA THR A 254 -1.93 11.99 -16.10
C THR A 254 -1.69 10.67 -16.79
N ARG A 255 -2.77 9.94 -17.09
CA ARG A 255 -2.72 8.73 -17.91
C ARG A 255 -2.16 9.04 -19.29
N GLN A 256 -1.14 8.32 -19.72
CA GLN A 256 -0.76 8.24 -21.12
C GLN A 256 -1.47 7.05 -21.78
N VAL A 257 -1.92 7.24 -23.01
CA VAL A 257 -2.64 6.20 -23.76
C VAL A 257 -1.66 5.08 -24.11
N PRO A 258 -2.01 3.81 -23.84
CA PRO A 258 -1.19 2.67 -24.28
C PRO A 258 -0.95 2.70 -25.79
N GLY A 259 0.31 2.56 -26.20
CA GLY A 259 0.69 2.59 -27.61
C GLY A 259 1.34 1.28 -28.06
N ALA A 260 0.97 0.82 -29.26
CA ALA A 260 1.74 -0.20 -29.96
C ALA A 260 3.05 0.42 -30.48
N VAL A 261 4.16 -0.29 -30.32
CA VAL A 261 5.42 0.14 -30.94
C VAL A 261 5.45 -0.39 -32.36
N VAL A 262 4.93 0.40 -33.31
CA VAL A 262 5.12 0.15 -34.74
C VAL A 262 6.43 0.83 -35.15
N ALA A 263 7.55 0.19 -34.85
CA ALA A 263 8.80 0.59 -35.48
C ALA A 263 8.78 0.08 -36.92
N THR A 264 8.45 0.92 -37.88
CA THR A 264 8.60 0.58 -39.31
C THR A 264 10.08 0.34 -39.56
N PRO A 265 10.51 -0.92 -39.82
CA PRO A 265 11.93 -1.18 -40.02
C PRO A 265 12.36 -0.50 -41.32
N PRO A 266 13.60 0.00 -41.42
CA PRO A 266 14.15 0.42 -42.71
C PRO A 266 14.11 -0.75 -43.69
N ASP A 267 13.82 -0.48 -44.98
CA ASP A 267 13.77 -1.51 -46.01
C ASP A 267 15.07 -2.30 -46.12
N ASN A 268 16.20 -1.65 -45.84
CA ASN A 268 17.53 -2.25 -45.73
C ASN A 268 18.27 -1.75 -44.48
N VAL A 269 18.82 -2.68 -43.71
CA VAL A 269 19.72 -2.39 -42.58
C VAL A 269 21.09 -2.97 -42.88
N SER A 270 22.13 -2.12 -42.94
CA SER A 270 23.50 -2.58 -43.17
C SER A 270 24.08 -3.26 -41.92
N ALA A 271 24.98 -4.24 -42.13
CA ALA A 271 25.67 -4.93 -41.04
C ALA A 271 26.46 -3.96 -40.14
N ASP A 272 27.05 -2.91 -40.72
CA ASP A 272 27.80 -1.88 -39.99
C ASP A 272 26.90 -1.04 -39.08
N ASN A 273 25.65 -0.76 -39.49
CA ASN A 273 24.70 -0.03 -38.67
C ASN A 273 24.23 -0.88 -37.49
N LEU A 274 23.99 -2.19 -37.70
CA LEU A 274 23.69 -3.14 -36.63
C LEU A 274 24.85 -3.26 -35.63
N ALA A 275 26.08 -3.42 -36.13
CA ALA A 275 27.26 -3.54 -35.29
C ALA A 275 27.46 -2.28 -34.43
N ARG A 276 27.32 -1.08 -35.02
CA ARG A 276 27.38 0.19 -34.28
C ARG A 276 26.28 0.30 -33.22
N ALA A 277 25.03 0.00 -33.60
CA ALA A 277 23.91 0.08 -32.65
C ALA A 277 24.07 -0.91 -31.47
N ARG A 278 24.57 -2.14 -31.72
CA ARG A 278 24.91 -3.09 -30.64
C ARG A 278 25.98 -2.52 -29.70
N GLN A 279 27.06 -1.97 -30.28
CA GLN A 279 28.14 -1.38 -29.51
C GLN A 279 27.64 -0.20 -28.67
N ASP A 280 26.76 0.64 -29.23
CA ASP A 280 26.17 1.78 -28.52
C ASP A 280 25.29 1.33 -27.34
N VAL A 281 24.42 0.31 -27.54
CA VAL A 281 23.61 -0.26 -26.46
C VAL A 281 24.52 -0.83 -25.37
N GLN A 282 25.54 -1.61 -25.74
CA GLN A 282 26.47 -2.24 -24.80
C GLN A 282 27.32 -1.21 -24.04
N ALA A 283 27.77 -0.15 -24.70
CA ALA A 283 28.55 0.92 -24.07
C ALA A 283 27.72 1.73 -23.07
N LYS A 284 26.41 1.88 -23.30
CA LYS A 284 25.51 2.68 -22.47
C LYS A 284 24.77 1.86 -21.40
N SER A 285 24.68 0.53 -21.52
CA SER A 285 23.86 -0.31 -20.63
C SER A 285 24.36 -0.37 -19.19
N GLY A 286 25.61 0.01 -18.91
CA GLY A 286 26.19 -0.03 -17.56
C GLY A 286 25.40 0.79 -16.52
N VAL A 287 24.64 1.81 -16.95
CA VAL A 287 23.76 2.60 -16.06
C VAL A 287 22.62 1.76 -15.45
N LEU A 288 22.30 0.61 -16.04
CA LEU A 288 21.22 -0.28 -15.61
C LEU A 288 21.68 -1.35 -14.62
N ASP A 289 23.00 -1.51 -14.42
CA ASP A 289 23.56 -2.61 -13.63
C ASP A 289 23.05 -2.64 -12.19
N GLY A 290 22.80 -1.48 -11.58
CA GLY A 290 22.25 -1.37 -10.23
C GLY A 290 20.75 -1.68 -10.13
N LEU A 291 20.04 -1.86 -11.24
CA LEU A 291 18.60 -2.13 -11.27
C LEU A 291 18.28 -3.62 -11.14
N PHE A 292 19.17 -4.49 -11.61
CA PHE A 292 19.00 -5.93 -11.51
C PHE A 292 19.22 -6.40 -10.06
N ALA A 293 18.29 -7.20 -9.56
CA ALA A 293 18.38 -7.90 -8.28
C ALA A 293 17.40 -9.06 -8.25
N ARG A 294 17.84 -10.23 -7.77
CA ARG A 294 17.04 -11.48 -7.77
C ARG A 294 16.51 -11.78 -9.19
N ASP A 295 15.33 -12.37 -9.32
CA ASP A 295 14.71 -12.69 -10.61
C ASP A 295 13.98 -11.48 -11.23
N VAL A 296 13.29 -10.71 -10.40
CA VAL A 296 12.53 -9.51 -10.79
C VAL A 296 12.81 -8.40 -9.79
N ALA A 297 13.10 -7.20 -10.28
CA ALA A 297 13.25 -6.01 -9.44
C ALA A 297 12.45 -4.83 -9.99
N VAL A 298 11.72 -4.16 -9.12
CA VAL A 298 11.03 -2.89 -9.39
C VAL A 298 11.76 -1.79 -8.63
N THR A 299 12.28 -0.79 -9.34
CA THR A 299 13.00 0.33 -8.74
C THR A 299 12.30 1.64 -9.06
N ILE A 300 11.91 2.40 -8.05
CA ILE A 300 11.53 3.82 -8.19
C ILE A 300 12.82 4.62 -8.03
N GLY A 301 13.23 5.32 -9.09
CA GLY A 301 14.49 6.04 -9.06
C GLY A 301 14.48 7.19 -8.04
N LYS A 302 15.66 7.53 -7.50
CA LYS A 302 15.78 8.44 -6.35
C LYS A 302 15.09 9.81 -6.55
N PRO A 303 15.28 10.55 -7.67
CA PRO A 303 14.54 11.78 -7.92
C PRO A 303 13.01 11.61 -7.96
N ALA A 304 12.53 10.56 -8.63
CA ALA A 304 11.09 10.27 -8.69
C ALA A 304 10.55 9.98 -7.29
N PHE A 305 11.28 9.19 -6.52
CA PHE A 305 10.94 8.89 -5.13
C PHE A 305 10.87 10.17 -4.29
N THR A 306 11.90 11.02 -4.35
CA THR A 306 11.90 12.32 -3.65
C THR A 306 10.70 13.18 -4.04
N ARG A 307 10.40 13.31 -5.33
CA ARG A 307 9.23 14.07 -5.81
C ARG A 307 7.91 13.51 -5.29
N LEU A 308 7.72 12.20 -5.32
CA LEU A 308 6.53 11.55 -4.76
C LEU A 308 6.40 11.85 -3.26
N THR A 309 7.51 11.77 -2.52
CA THR A 309 7.51 12.07 -1.09
C THR A 309 7.26 13.56 -0.80
N ASP A 310 7.77 14.47 -1.61
CA ASP A 310 7.52 15.91 -1.48
C ASP A 310 6.07 16.27 -1.79
N GLN A 311 5.47 15.66 -2.82
CA GLN A 311 4.05 15.81 -3.13
C GLN A 311 3.19 15.33 -1.97
N LEU A 312 3.51 14.17 -1.40
CA LEU A 312 2.85 13.64 -0.20
C LEU A 312 3.00 14.58 0.99
N ALA A 313 4.21 15.08 1.25
CA ALA A 313 4.50 15.97 2.36
C ALA A 313 3.73 17.30 2.25
N ASN A 314 3.72 17.90 1.06
CA ASN A 314 3.02 19.16 0.82
C ASN A 314 1.50 18.99 0.94
N ALA A 315 0.95 17.87 0.45
CA ALA A 315 -0.47 17.59 0.58
C ALA A 315 -0.87 17.25 2.03
N LEU A 316 0.02 16.62 2.82
CA LEU A 316 -0.19 16.40 4.25
C LEU A 316 -0.13 17.69 5.09
N ALA A 317 0.68 18.68 4.69
CA ALA A 317 0.83 19.93 5.46
C ALA A 317 -0.46 20.76 5.57
N GLY A 318 -1.42 20.56 4.65
CA GLY A 318 -2.75 21.19 4.68
C GLY A 318 -3.85 20.28 5.21
N PHE A 319 -3.54 19.00 5.47
CA PHE A 319 -4.51 18.02 5.90
C PHE A 319 -4.95 18.31 7.34
N ASN A 320 -6.25 18.32 7.56
CA ASN A 320 -6.84 18.48 8.88
C ASN A 320 -8.11 17.64 8.99
N ILE A 321 -8.47 17.29 10.22
CA ILE A 321 -9.69 16.55 10.51
C ILE A 321 -10.53 17.42 11.44
N ALA A 322 -11.68 17.86 10.97
CA ALA A 322 -12.68 18.53 11.78
C ALA A 322 -13.50 17.49 12.53
N ILE A 323 -13.76 17.72 13.81
CA ILE A 323 -14.56 16.84 14.66
C ILE A 323 -15.77 17.64 15.11
N GLN A 324 -16.96 17.09 14.96
CA GLN A 324 -18.19 17.70 15.42
C GLN A 324 -19.06 16.67 16.14
N GLY A 325 -19.66 17.04 17.27
CA GLY A 325 -20.62 16.16 17.93
C GLY A 325 -21.94 16.09 17.19
N LYS A 326 -22.48 14.88 17.10
CA LYS A 326 -23.71 14.55 16.38
C LYS A 326 -24.84 14.21 17.33
N SER A 327 -24.57 13.40 18.33
CA SER A 327 -25.53 13.05 19.38
C SER A 327 -24.81 12.73 20.68
N ILE A 328 -25.50 12.92 21.80
CA ILE A 328 -25.02 12.51 23.12
C ILE A 328 -26.21 12.03 23.95
N SER A 329 -25.99 11.01 24.77
CA SER A 329 -26.95 10.49 25.73
C SER A 329 -26.25 10.14 27.04
N GLY A 330 -26.92 10.36 28.17
CA GLY A 330 -26.39 10.06 29.50
C GLY A 330 -25.62 11.21 30.12
N ARG A 331 -25.17 11.01 31.37
CA ARG A 331 -24.47 12.01 32.18
C ARG A 331 -22.99 11.65 32.26
N LEU A 332 -22.11 12.65 32.14
CA LEU A 332 -20.66 12.48 32.28
C LEU A 332 -20.28 12.03 33.70
N PHE A 333 -21.07 12.49 34.67
CA PHE A 333 -20.97 12.16 36.07
C PHE A 333 -22.35 12.34 36.69
N ASP A 334 -22.77 11.41 37.54
CA ASP A 334 -24.02 11.49 38.28
C ASP A 334 -23.80 10.92 39.68
N LYS A 335 -24.02 11.75 40.69
CA LYS A 335 -23.94 11.36 42.08
C LYS A 335 -25.19 11.82 42.79
N GLN A 336 -25.99 10.86 43.19
CA GLN A 336 -27.21 11.08 43.96
C GLN A 336 -26.92 10.85 45.44
N TRP A 337 -27.62 11.60 46.29
CA TRP A 337 -27.62 11.36 47.72
C TRP A 337 -29.05 11.50 48.25
N HIS A 338 -29.33 10.80 49.35
CA HIS A 338 -30.63 10.82 49.99
C HIS A 338 -30.47 11.31 51.43
N ASP A 339 -31.33 12.24 51.83
CA ASP A 339 -31.49 12.67 53.22
C ASP A 339 -32.92 12.38 53.69
N ASN A 340 -33.05 11.74 54.86
CA ASN A 340 -34.33 11.28 55.38
C ASN A 340 -35.30 12.42 55.77
N ILE A 341 -34.84 13.68 55.82
CA ILE A 341 -35.62 14.85 56.22
C ILE A 341 -35.87 15.77 55.01
N LEU A 342 -34.86 15.96 54.16
CA LEU A 342 -34.89 16.92 53.05
C LEU A 342 -35.11 16.28 51.66
N GLY A 343 -35.12 14.94 51.57
CA GLY A 343 -35.44 14.20 50.35
C GLY A 343 -34.22 13.78 49.52
N ASP A 344 -34.43 13.57 48.22
CA ASP A 344 -33.40 13.22 47.26
C ASP A 344 -32.72 14.47 46.70
N GLY A 345 -31.40 14.46 46.70
CA GLY A 345 -30.56 15.50 46.13
C GLY A 345 -29.53 14.90 45.21
N GLY A 346 -28.84 15.75 44.46
CA GLY A 346 -27.89 15.22 43.50
C GLY A 346 -27.00 16.25 42.85
N PHE A 347 -25.89 15.75 42.34
CA PHE A 347 -24.95 16.48 41.53
C PHE A 347 -24.79 15.69 40.23
N PHE A 348 -24.92 16.35 39.08
CA PHE A 348 -24.57 15.72 37.82
C PHE A 348 -23.91 16.71 36.85
N ALA A 349 -23.08 16.16 35.96
CA ALA A 349 -22.47 16.88 34.85
C ALA A 349 -22.91 16.23 33.53
N GLU A 350 -23.29 17.04 32.55
CA GLU A 350 -23.75 16.58 31.24
C GLU A 350 -23.32 17.53 30.11
N ILE A 351 -23.42 17.05 28.87
CA ILE A 351 -23.38 17.92 27.69
C ILE A 351 -24.78 17.95 27.11
N GLN A 352 -25.42 19.12 27.12
CA GLN A 352 -26.80 19.26 26.64
C GLN A 352 -26.91 19.28 25.12
N ASP A 353 -25.88 19.79 24.44
CA ASP A 353 -25.86 19.95 22.98
C ASP A 353 -24.57 19.38 22.38
N ALA A 354 -24.70 18.19 21.78
CA ALA A 354 -23.60 17.53 21.09
C ALA A 354 -23.03 18.39 19.94
N GLY A 355 -23.84 19.22 19.27
CA GLY A 355 -23.42 20.06 18.15
C GLY A 355 -22.39 21.12 18.54
N ARG A 356 -22.27 21.41 19.84
CA ARG A 356 -21.28 22.35 20.39
C ARG A 356 -19.97 21.69 20.79
N ILE A 357 -19.88 20.36 20.71
CA ILE A 357 -18.61 19.65 20.78
C ILE A 357 -17.91 19.85 19.44
N GLN A 358 -16.76 20.52 19.48
CA GLN A 358 -15.94 20.80 18.31
C GLN A 358 -14.51 20.35 18.57
N GLY A 359 -13.86 19.82 17.55
CA GLY A 359 -12.45 19.49 17.61
C GLY A 359 -11.79 19.65 16.26
N ARG A 360 -10.47 19.72 16.28
CA ARG A 360 -9.65 19.80 15.08
C ARG A 360 -8.35 19.07 15.33
N VAL A 361 -7.97 18.22 14.39
CA VAL A 361 -6.63 17.62 14.32
C VAL A 361 -5.91 18.24 13.12
N ASN A 362 -4.75 18.84 13.35
CA ASN A 362 -3.92 19.44 12.33
C ASN A 362 -2.62 18.65 12.18
N PHE A 363 -2.21 18.47 10.94
CA PHE A 363 -0.98 17.79 10.56
C PHE A 363 -0.01 18.82 10.01
N ALA A 364 1.17 18.95 10.63
CA ALA A 364 2.20 19.81 10.10
C ALA A 364 2.92 19.11 8.94
N LYS A 365 3.69 19.88 8.16
CA LYS A 365 4.54 19.32 7.10
C LYS A 365 5.44 18.23 7.67
N PRO A 366 5.38 16.99 7.17
CA PRO A 366 6.23 15.92 7.64
C PRO A 366 7.68 16.16 7.23
N ILE A 367 8.61 15.72 8.08
CA ILE A 367 10.03 15.62 7.75
C ILE A 367 10.26 14.21 7.23
N ILE A 368 10.68 14.08 5.99
CA ILE A 368 10.93 12.78 5.35
C ILE A 368 12.43 12.53 5.32
N VAL A 369 12.84 11.37 5.84
CA VAL A 369 14.22 10.93 5.92
C VAL A 369 14.31 9.53 5.32
N LEU A 370 15.25 9.36 4.39
CA LEU A 370 15.60 8.04 3.87
C LEU A 370 16.54 7.38 4.87
N ASP A 371 16.02 6.42 5.62
CA ASP A 371 16.76 5.61 6.56
C ASP A 371 17.26 4.34 5.84
N GLN A 372 18.53 3.98 6.03
CA GLN A 372 19.10 2.81 5.36
C GLN A 372 18.58 1.49 5.93
N GLU A 373 18.17 1.45 7.20
CA GLU A 373 17.72 0.25 7.90
C GLU A 373 16.21 0.05 7.74
N HIS A 374 15.44 1.13 7.78
CA HIS A 374 13.97 1.12 7.81
C HIS A 374 13.32 1.65 6.52
N GLY A 375 14.13 2.03 5.53
CA GLY A 375 13.66 2.63 4.29
C GLY A 375 13.13 4.05 4.48
N PRO A 376 12.15 4.51 3.68
CA PRO A 376 11.59 5.84 3.83
C PRO A 376 10.88 5.98 5.17
N SER A 377 11.40 6.86 6.01
CA SER A 377 10.80 7.25 7.28
C SER A 377 10.27 8.68 7.18
N PHE A 378 9.19 8.97 7.88
CA PHE A 378 8.65 10.31 8.01
C PHE A 378 8.34 10.60 9.47
N SER A 379 8.62 11.83 9.88
CA SER A 379 8.23 12.38 11.17
C SER A 379 7.12 13.40 10.93
N LEU A 380 5.93 13.11 11.44
CA LEU A 380 4.71 13.87 11.28
C LEU A 380 4.34 14.52 12.62
N PRO A 381 4.54 15.84 12.78
CA PRO A 381 4.00 16.55 13.93
C PRO A 381 2.48 16.61 13.82
N VAL A 382 1.80 16.16 14.86
CA VAL A 382 0.34 16.17 14.97
C VAL A 382 -0.04 17.05 16.14
N SER A 383 -1.02 17.92 15.93
CA SER A 383 -1.64 18.68 17.00
C SER A 383 -3.15 18.49 16.96
N ALA A 384 -3.78 18.46 18.11
CA ALA A 384 -5.23 18.39 18.24
C ALA A 384 -5.69 19.47 19.21
N SER A 385 -6.89 19.99 18.97
CA SER A 385 -7.58 20.92 19.86
C SER A 385 -9.05 20.55 19.92
N PHE A 386 -9.69 20.74 21.07
CA PHE A 386 -11.13 20.55 21.21
C PHE A 386 -11.77 21.60 22.11
N SER A 387 -13.08 21.75 21.98
CA SER A 387 -13.92 22.56 22.83
C SER A 387 -15.26 21.87 23.05
N ALA A 388 -15.76 21.87 24.28
CA ALA A 388 -17.08 21.33 24.63
C ALA A 388 -17.70 22.12 25.78
N PRO A 389 -19.00 22.46 25.73
CA PRO A 389 -19.70 23.01 26.88
C PRO A 389 -20.12 21.89 27.84
N VAL A 390 -19.81 22.04 29.12
CA VAL A 390 -20.26 21.12 30.17
C VAL A 390 -21.25 21.85 31.07
N HIS A 391 -22.43 21.26 31.23
CA HIS A 391 -23.47 21.73 32.13
C HIS A 391 -23.35 20.97 33.44
N VAL A 392 -23.29 21.71 34.53
CA VAL A 392 -23.19 21.18 35.89
C VAL A 392 -24.45 21.57 36.64
N HIS A 393 -25.15 20.58 37.13
CA HIS A 393 -26.35 20.72 37.93
C HIS A 393 -26.06 20.28 39.36
N PHE A 394 -26.48 21.12 40.31
CA PHE A 394 -26.43 20.82 41.72
C PHE A 394 -27.78 21.10 42.36
N ASP A 395 -28.36 20.08 42.96
CA ASP A 395 -29.59 20.17 43.75
C ASP A 395 -29.26 19.97 45.23
N PRO A 396 -29.18 21.07 46.02
CA PRO A 396 -28.86 21.00 47.44
C PRO A 396 -29.99 20.55 48.36
N LEU A 397 -31.10 19.96 47.84
CA LEU A 397 -32.28 19.51 48.59
C LEU A 397 -33.27 20.62 49.00
N ILE A 398 -32.85 21.89 49.08
CA ILE A 398 -33.71 23.00 49.53
C ILE A 398 -33.76 24.09 48.46
N GLY A 399 -34.81 24.05 47.63
CA GLY A 399 -35.18 25.12 46.71
C GLY A 399 -34.41 25.08 45.38
N GLY A 400 -35.11 24.63 44.33
CA GLY A 400 -34.79 24.83 42.91
C GLY A 400 -33.31 24.66 42.53
N GLY A 401 -32.94 23.47 42.03
CA GLY A 401 -31.57 23.16 41.62
C GLY A 401 -30.90 24.25 40.77
N ILE A 402 -29.61 24.49 41.03
CA ILE A 402 -28.82 25.50 40.35
C ILE A 402 -28.11 24.83 39.17
N GLY A 403 -28.45 25.26 37.95
CA GLY A 403 -27.74 24.88 36.74
C GLY A 403 -26.67 25.91 36.40
N THR A 404 -25.43 25.46 36.18
CA THR A 404 -24.33 26.29 35.71
C THR A 404 -23.70 25.65 34.47
N SER A 405 -23.07 26.46 33.60
CA SER A 405 -22.29 25.91 32.49
C SER A 405 -20.85 26.43 32.52
N ILE A 406 -19.93 25.54 32.17
CA ILE A 406 -18.50 25.80 32.07
C ILE A 406 -18.02 25.32 30.71
N GLY A 407 -17.25 26.14 29.99
CA GLY A 407 -16.62 25.68 28.76
C GLY A 407 -15.43 24.80 29.12
N MET A 408 -15.15 23.81 28.28
CA MET A 408 -13.89 23.08 28.34
C MET A 408 -13.16 23.18 27.03
N GLN A 409 -11.85 23.32 27.12
CA GLN A 409 -10.92 23.37 26.02
C GLN A 409 -9.86 22.33 26.27
N GLY A 410 -9.33 21.74 25.22
CA GLY A 410 -8.10 21.00 25.37
C GLY A 410 -7.26 20.97 24.14
N SER A 411 -6.01 20.59 24.35
CA SER A 411 -4.99 20.54 23.33
C SER A 411 -4.12 19.31 23.52
N ALA A 412 -3.60 18.80 22.42
CA ALA A 412 -2.66 17.70 22.43
C ALA A 412 -1.65 17.91 21.31
N SER A 413 -0.40 17.54 21.54
CA SER A 413 0.60 17.55 20.47
C SER A 413 1.57 16.40 20.63
N THR A 414 1.97 15.81 19.51
CA THR A 414 2.97 14.75 19.49
C THR A 414 3.70 14.72 18.16
N LYS A 415 4.80 13.98 18.09
CA LYS A 415 5.52 13.69 16.84
C LYS A 415 5.39 12.20 16.57
N LEU A 416 4.66 11.86 15.52
CA LEU A 416 4.55 10.48 15.04
C LEU A 416 5.71 10.22 14.09
N ARG A 417 6.56 9.23 14.37
CA ARG A 417 7.47 8.70 13.36
C ARG A 417 6.78 7.51 12.71
N ALA A 418 6.89 7.37 11.39
CA ALA A 418 6.56 6.12 10.73
C ALA A 418 7.54 5.82 9.62
N TRP A 419 7.59 4.56 9.22
CA TRP A 419 8.43 4.07 8.14
C TRP A 419 7.70 2.96 7.40
N PHE A 420 8.24 2.54 6.26
CA PHE A 420 7.68 1.46 5.48
C PHE A 420 8.47 0.17 5.75
N GLY A 421 7.87 -0.75 6.49
CA GLY A 421 8.45 -2.06 6.76
C GLY A 421 8.08 -3.08 5.67
N ALA A 422 8.96 -4.04 5.43
CA ALA A 422 8.70 -5.23 4.63
C ALA A 422 9.17 -6.46 5.40
N THR A 423 8.46 -7.57 5.28
CA THR A 423 8.87 -8.85 5.87
C THR A 423 8.34 -10.03 5.06
N THR A 424 8.99 -11.17 5.23
CA THR A 424 8.59 -12.45 4.66
C THR A 424 8.51 -13.51 5.75
N PHE A 425 7.63 -14.49 5.58
CA PHE A 425 7.58 -15.66 6.44
C PHE A 425 7.05 -16.88 5.68
N ALA A 426 7.38 -18.07 6.15
CA ALA A 426 6.86 -19.31 5.59
C ALA A 426 5.52 -19.70 6.25
N PHE A 427 4.52 -20.04 5.44
CA PHE A 427 3.21 -20.52 5.89
C PHE A 427 2.66 -21.59 4.94
N GLU A 428 2.25 -22.74 5.48
CA GLU A 428 1.71 -23.86 4.68
C GLU A 428 2.59 -24.23 3.46
N GLY A 429 3.92 -24.18 3.62
CA GLY A 429 4.90 -24.48 2.57
C GLY A 429 5.10 -23.38 1.52
N ARG A 430 4.63 -22.16 1.78
CA ARG A 430 4.74 -21.00 0.87
C ARG A 430 5.43 -19.83 1.53
N THR A 431 6.23 -19.08 0.77
CA THR A 431 6.72 -17.77 1.23
C THR A 431 5.62 -16.73 1.05
N VAL A 432 5.27 -16.08 2.16
CA VAL A 432 4.32 -14.97 2.20
C VAL A 432 5.10 -13.68 2.40
N ALA A 433 4.94 -12.73 1.48
CA ALA A 433 5.54 -11.41 1.54
C ALA A 433 4.50 -10.34 1.86
N MET A 434 4.86 -9.46 2.77
CA MET A 434 4.03 -8.35 3.18
C MET A 434 4.87 -7.10 3.38
N ALA A 435 4.25 -5.95 3.18
CA ALA A 435 4.87 -4.67 3.47
C ALA A 435 3.82 -3.66 3.90
N GLY A 436 4.20 -2.62 4.63
CA GLY A 436 3.24 -1.68 5.13
C GLY A 436 3.85 -0.62 6.03
N PRO A 437 3.05 0.39 6.38
CA PRO A 437 3.47 1.43 7.31
C PRO A 437 3.63 0.85 8.73
N VAL A 438 4.71 1.24 9.39
CA VAL A 438 4.96 0.97 10.81
C VAL A 438 5.04 2.32 11.51
N LEU A 439 4.22 2.51 12.56
CA LEU A 439 4.21 3.72 13.38
C LEU A 439 5.06 3.49 14.63
N SER A 440 5.88 4.48 14.99
CA SER A 440 6.50 4.53 16.31
C SER A 440 5.43 4.59 17.38
N CYS A 441 5.64 3.88 18.48
CA CYS A 441 4.80 4.07 19.65
C CYS A 441 5.21 5.34 20.40
N GLY A 442 4.27 6.24 20.62
CA GLY A 442 4.53 7.52 21.28
C GLY A 442 3.39 7.91 22.21
N LEU A 443 3.72 8.76 23.19
CA LEU A 443 2.73 9.33 24.09
C LEU A 443 2.16 10.61 23.48
N LEU A 444 0.84 10.72 23.52
CA LEU A 444 0.09 11.93 23.25
C LEU A 444 -0.42 12.47 24.59
N ASP A 445 0.21 13.54 25.06
CA ASP A 445 -0.24 14.25 26.26
C ASP A 445 -1.38 15.19 25.89
N ILE A 446 -2.53 14.96 26.49
CA ILE A 446 -3.74 15.76 26.31
C ILE A 446 -3.89 16.61 27.55
N ASP A 447 -3.93 17.92 27.36
CA ASP A 447 -4.23 18.90 28.38
C ASP A 447 -5.68 19.37 28.15
N ALA A 448 -6.58 19.04 29.07
CA ALA A 448 -7.97 19.46 29.06
C ALA A 448 -8.21 20.39 30.24
N ARG A 449 -8.72 21.60 30.01
CA ARG A 449 -8.97 22.62 31.04
C ARG A 449 -10.34 23.25 30.86
N THR A 450 -10.91 23.73 31.96
CA THR A 450 -12.06 24.63 31.88
C THR A 450 -11.66 25.98 31.29
N ASP A 451 -12.59 26.67 30.63
CA ASP A 451 -12.37 27.97 30.00
C ASP A 451 -12.28 29.14 31.01
N GLY A 452 -12.37 28.83 32.31
CA GLY A 452 -12.32 29.79 33.41
C GLY A 452 -13.56 30.68 33.49
N LYS A 453 -14.66 30.33 32.81
CA LYS A 453 -15.90 31.12 32.78
C LYS A 453 -17.07 30.27 33.27
N LEU A 454 -17.64 30.66 34.40
CA LEU A 454 -18.86 30.06 34.95
C LEU A 454 -20.06 30.92 34.55
N LYS A 455 -21.03 30.34 33.84
CA LYS A 455 -22.29 31.03 33.51
C LYS A 455 -23.38 30.62 34.48
N ILE A 456 -24.03 31.61 35.09
CA ILE A 456 -25.15 31.46 36.02
C ILE A 456 -26.27 32.39 35.56
N GLY A 457 -27.35 31.84 35.01
CA GLY A 457 -28.38 32.65 34.33
C GLY A 457 -27.78 33.49 33.19
N ASP A 458 -28.06 34.79 33.17
CA ASP A 458 -27.52 35.75 32.18
C ASP A 458 -26.12 36.31 32.56
N GLY A 459 -25.59 35.96 33.74
CA GLY A 459 -24.30 36.44 34.24
C GLY A 459 -23.12 35.51 33.89
N VAL A 460 -21.92 36.10 33.70
CA VAL A 460 -20.66 35.37 33.50
C VAL A 460 -19.68 35.75 34.60
N ALA A 461 -19.21 34.77 35.38
CA ALA A 461 -18.19 34.92 36.41
C ALA A 461 -16.87 34.27 35.98
N THR A 462 -15.73 34.88 36.32
CA THR A 462 -14.40 34.28 36.14
C THR A 462 -14.10 33.33 37.30
N VAL A 463 -13.75 32.09 36.99
CA VAL A 463 -13.38 31.05 37.97
C VAL A 463 -12.00 30.48 37.67
N PRO A 464 -11.28 29.91 38.67
CA PRO A 464 -10.05 29.19 38.41
C PRO A 464 -10.23 28.10 37.36
N GLN A 465 -9.22 27.92 36.52
CA GLN A 465 -9.21 26.82 35.55
C GLN A 465 -8.94 25.51 36.28
N PHE A 466 -9.76 24.50 36.01
CA PHE A 466 -9.57 23.13 36.46
C PHE A 466 -9.21 22.30 35.24
N GLY A 467 -8.14 21.52 35.34
CA GLY A 467 -7.65 20.73 34.23
C GLY A 467 -7.32 19.30 34.56
N ALA A 468 -7.17 18.48 33.52
CA ALA A 468 -6.66 17.13 33.59
C ALA A 468 -5.66 16.93 32.47
N LYS A 469 -4.48 16.39 32.82
CA LYS A 469 -3.51 15.85 31.87
C LYS A 469 -3.67 14.35 31.76
N VAL A 470 -3.94 13.89 30.55
CA VAL A 470 -4.12 12.48 30.22
C VAL A 470 -3.14 12.11 29.12
N GLY A 471 -2.21 11.21 29.40
CA GLY A 471 -1.31 10.67 28.39
C GLY A 471 -1.86 9.39 27.78
N VAL A 472 -1.87 9.30 26.45
CA VAL A 472 -2.35 8.10 25.73
C VAL A 472 -1.38 7.65 24.66
N LEU A 473 -1.28 6.34 24.48
CA LEU A 473 -0.41 5.73 23.50
C LEU A 473 -1.00 5.79 22.09
N VAL A 474 -0.20 6.33 21.18
CA VAL A 474 -0.41 6.25 19.73
C VAL A 474 0.60 5.26 19.16
N GLY A 475 0.19 4.44 18.17
CA GLY A 475 1.08 3.48 17.51
C GLY A 475 1.31 2.17 18.27
N ALA A 476 0.58 1.91 19.35
CA ALA A 476 0.72 0.68 20.14
C ALA A 476 0.33 -0.61 19.39
N LYS A 477 -0.51 -0.49 18.35
CA LYS A 477 -0.84 -1.57 17.42
C LYS A 477 -0.32 -1.22 16.02
N PRO A 478 0.40 -2.13 15.36
CA PRO A 478 0.80 -1.93 13.97
C PRO A 478 -0.42 -1.73 13.07
N LEU A 479 -0.24 -0.92 12.02
CA LEU A 479 -1.24 -0.78 10.97
C LEU A 479 -1.28 -2.05 10.12
N ALA A 480 -2.45 -2.38 9.57
CA ALA A 480 -2.59 -3.60 8.77
C ALA A 480 -1.69 -3.55 7.53
N PRO A 481 -0.92 -4.61 7.25
CA PRO A 481 0.00 -4.62 6.13
C PRO A 481 -0.71 -4.78 4.79
N SER A 482 0.05 -4.47 3.76
CA SER A 482 -0.20 -4.92 2.41
C SER A 482 0.34 -6.32 2.16
N PHE A 483 -0.53 -7.21 1.69
CA PHE A 483 -0.14 -8.51 1.14
C PHE A 483 0.40 -8.34 -0.27
N ILE A 484 1.68 -8.65 -0.46
CA ILE A 484 2.36 -8.56 -1.76
C ILE A 484 2.23 -9.89 -2.49
N ALA A 485 2.60 -10.98 -1.83
CA ALA A 485 2.58 -12.32 -2.41
C ALA A 485 2.41 -13.41 -1.35
N GLY A 486 2.01 -14.60 -1.79
CA GLY A 486 1.79 -15.78 -0.94
C GLY A 486 0.82 -16.79 -1.56
N ALA A 487 0.16 -16.41 -2.66
CA ALA A 487 -0.40 -17.32 -3.63
C ALA A 487 0.49 -17.38 -4.87
N PRO A 488 0.60 -18.54 -5.55
CA PRO A 488 1.24 -18.62 -6.84
C PRO A 488 0.52 -17.75 -7.88
N ILE A 489 1.28 -17.11 -8.77
CA ILE A 489 0.75 -16.33 -9.89
C ILE A 489 0.58 -17.26 -11.08
N GLY A 490 -0.66 -17.54 -11.46
CA GLY A 490 -0.99 -18.30 -12.67
C GLY A 490 -0.96 -17.41 -13.92
N MET A 491 -0.32 -17.89 -14.99
CA MET A 491 -0.31 -17.22 -16.29
C MET A 491 -0.56 -18.22 -17.42
N THR A 492 -1.25 -17.78 -18.46
CA THR A 492 -1.43 -18.56 -19.69
C THR A 492 -0.28 -18.22 -20.65
N VAL A 493 0.57 -19.20 -20.95
CA VAL A 493 1.67 -19.07 -21.92
C VAL A 493 1.16 -19.35 -23.33
N LEU A 494 0.35 -20.40 -23.48
CA LEU A 494 -0.32 -20.76 -24.72
C LEU A 494 -1.77 -21.14 -24.41
N PRO A 495 -2.78 -20.35 -24.84
CA PRO A 495 -4.16 -20.70 -24.58
C PRO A 495 -4.61 -21.89 -25.43
N PRO A 496 -5.44 -22.81 -24.88
CA PRO A 496 -6.12 -23.79 -25.70
C PRO A 496 -7.12 -23.10 -26.63
N THR A 497 -7.34 -23.67 -27.81
CA THR A 497 -8.37 -23.19 -28.74
C THR A 497 -9.73 -23.56 -28.18
N LYS A 498 -10.65 -22.57 -28.14
CA LYS A 498 -12.01 -22.80 -27.65
C LYS A 498 -12.69 -23.92 -28.45
N PRO A 499 -13.52 -24.77 -27.81
CA PRO A 499 -14.18 -25.88 -28.49
C PRO A 499 -14.94 -25.46 -29.74
N GLU A 500 -15.65 -24.33 -29.72
CA GLU A 500 -16.46 -23.87 -30.85
C GLU A 500 -15.60 -23.46 -32.06
N VAL A 501 -14.40 -22.94 -31.81
CA VAL A 501 -13.45 -22.52 -32.86
C VAL A 501 -12.69 -23.74 -33.41
N ARG A 502 -12.47 -24.76 -32.58
CA ARG A 502 -11.72 -25.97 -32.94
C ARG A 502 -12.35 -26.75 -34.08
N GLU A 503 -13.68 -26.79 -34.17
CA GLU A 503 -14.39 -27.52 -35.24
C GLU A 503 -14.18 -26.92 -36.64
N THR A 504 -13.90 -25.62 -36.71
CA THR A 504 -13.80 -24.88 -37.98
C THR A 504 -12.37 -24.50 -38.34
N ALA A 505 -11.47 -24.37 -37.35
CA ALA A 505 -10.09 -24.00 -37.57
C ALA A 505 -9.28 -25.11 -38.27
N ARG A 506 -8.37 -24.72 -39.18
CA ARG A 506 -7.43 -25.66 -39.81
C ARG A 506 -6.42 -26.24 -38.80
N LEU A 507 -5.98 -25.41 -37.86
CA LEU A 507 -5.09 -25.77 -36.76
C LEU A 507 -5.68 -25.26 -35.45
N SER A 508 -5.58 -26.06 -34.40
CA SER A 508 -6.10 -25.71 -33.07
C SER A 508 -5.23 -26.29 -31.96
N VAL A 509 -4.93 -25.47 -30.95
CA VAL A 509 -4.23 -25.91 -29.74
C VAL A 509 -5.22 -26.71 -28.88
N VAL A 510 -4.89 -27.96 -28.61
CA VAL A 510 -5.73 -28.89 -27.84
C VAL A 510 -5.49 -28.68 -26.34
N ASP A 511 -4.24 -28.86 -25.94
CA ASP A 511 -3.78 -28.67 -24.57
C ASP A 511 -3.09 -27.30 -24.49
N GLY A 512 -3.53 -26.46 -23.55
CA GLY A 512 -2.86 -25.20 -23.28
C GLY A 512 -1.49 -25.41 -22.63
N LEU A 513 -0.76 -24.32 -22.43
CA LEU A 513 0.43 -24.28 -21.58
C LEU A 513 0.26 -23.13 -20.59
N PHE A 514 0.37 -23.46 -19.31
CA PHE A 514 0.18 -22.53 -18.20
C PHE A 514 1.44 -22.53 -17.35
N ALA A 515 1.79 -21.37 -16.78
CA ALA A 515 2.85 -21.24 -15.81
C ALA A 515 2.31 -20.81 -14.44
N SER A 516 3.01 -21.23 -13.41
CA SER A 516 2.80 -20.82 -12.03
C SER A 516 4.11 -20.28 -11.48
N LEU A 517 4.09 -19.04 -10.99
CA LEU A 517 5.21 -18.42 -10.30
C LEU A 517 4.94 -18.41 -8.80
N SER A 518 5.78 -19.10 -8.03
CA SER A 518 5.72 -19.09 -6.57
C SER A 518 6.86 -18.25 -6.03
N LEU A 519 6.57 -17.33 -5.09
CA LEU A 519 7.61 -16.50 -4.47
C LEU A 519 8.53 -17.38 -3.60
N ASP A 520 9.83 -17.26 -3.79
CA ASP A 520 10.85 -17.89 -2.95
C ASP A 520 11.37 -16.89 -1.90
N ASP A 521 11.73 -15.69 -2.35
CA ASP A 521 12.34 -14.63 -1.55
C ASP A 521 11.85 -13.25 -2.00
N PHE A 522 11.81 -12.28 -1.08
CA PHE A 522 11.43 -10.89 -1.33
C PHE A 522 12.23 -9.95 -0.44
N ALA A 523 12.69 -8.83 -1.01
CA ALA A 523 13.28 -7.75 -0.24
C ALA A 523 12.87 -6.37 -0.75
N ALA A 524 12.84 -5.42 0.17
CA ALA A 524 12.69 -4.00 -0.08
C ALA A 524 13.93 -3.27 0.45
N GLU A 525 14.64 -2.56 -0.42
CA GLU A 525 15.97 -2.01 -0.13
C GLU A 525 16.09 -0.58 -0.67
N PHE A 526 16.82 0.25 0.05
CA PHE A 526 17.29 1.53 -0.49
C PHE A 526 18.67 1.35 -1.13
N VAL A 527 18.76 1.63 -2.43
CA VAL A 527 20.00 1.54 -3.22
C VAL A 527 20.37 2.89 -3.80
N PRO A 528 21.62 3.11 -4.27
CA PRO A 528 22.01 4.38 -4.88
C PRO A 528 21.10 4.81 -6.04
N ALA A 529 20.53 3.84 -6.78
CA ALA A 529 19.60 4.10 -7.87
C ALA A 529 18.21 4.57 -7.40
N GLY A 530 17.80 4.27 -6.16
CA GLY A 530 16.48 4.59 -5.62
C GLY A 530 15.94 3.55 -4.64
N TYR A 531 14.62 3.47 -4.53
CA TYR A 531 13.95 2.47 -3.69
C TYR A 531 13.59 1.24 -4.54
N ARG A 532 14.08 0.06 -4.15
CA ARG A 532 13.99 -1.16 -4.94
C ARG A 532 13.25 -2.26 -4.18
N LEU A 533 12.25 -2.85 -4.82
CA LEU A 533 11.59 -4.08 -4.43
C LEU A 533 12.12 -5.20 -5.34
N SER A 534 12.55 -6.33 -4.79
CA SER A 534 13.06 -7.44 -5.59
C SER A 534 12.56 -8.79 -5.08
N SER A 535 12.33 -9.70 -6.01
CA SER A 535 11.70 -10.99 -5.77
C SER A 535 12.41 -12.12 -6.51
N SER A 536 12.51 -13.27 -5.87
CA SER A 536 12.90 -14.54 -6.50
C SER A 536 11.69 -15.44 -6.62
N PHE A 537 11.57 -16.20 -7.72
CA PHE A 537 10.46 -17.08 -8.01
C PHE A 537 10.91 -18.49 -8.40
N THR A 538 10.13 -19.48 -7.98
CA THR A 538 10.10 -20.81 -8.58
C THR A 538 9.08 -20.83 -9.69
N VAL A 539 9.45 -21.40 -10.84
CA VAL A 539 8.59 -21.53 -12.02
C VAL A 539 8.15 -22.98 -12.19
N ALA A 540 6.84 -23.21 -12.31
CA ALA A 540 6.28 -24.49 -12.72
C ALA A 540 5.43 -24.32 -13.99
N LEU A 541 5.44 -25.35 -14.85
CA LEU A 541 4.61 -25.40 -16.06
C LEU A 541 3.70 -26.62 -16.05
N ALA A 542 2.51 -26.47 -16.62
CA ALA A 542 1.55 -27.53 -16.79
C ALA A 542 0.68 -27.31 -18.03
N ASN A 543 0.14 -28.41 -18.56
CA ASN A 543 -0.77 -28.38 -19.71
C ASN A 543 -2.23 -28.07 -19.33
N GLN A 544 -2.47 -27.84 -18.05
CA GLN A 544 -3.76 -27.49 -17.47
C GLN A 544 -3.59 -26.26 -16.58
N PRO A 545 -4.62 -25.42 -16.44
CA PRO A 545 -4.56 -24.28 -15.52
C PRO A 545 -4.23 -24.74 -14.10
N PHE A 546 -3.31 -24.03 -13.44
CA PHE A 546 -3.04 -24.27 -12.03
C PHE A 546 -4.28 -23.90 -11.19
N ALA A 547 -4.63 -24.74 -10.22
CA ALA A 547 -5.69 -24.44 -9.28
C ALA A 547 -5.32 -23.20 -8.47
N LEU A 548 -6.15 -22.15 -8.56
CA LEU A 548 -6.02 -20.99 -7.70
C LEU A 548 -6.40 -21.38 -6.26
N PRO A 549 -5.72 -20.84 -5.23
CA PRO A 549 -6.11 -21.07 -3.84
C PRO A 549 -7.58 -20.69 -3.62
N SER A 550 -8.29 -21.46 -2.78
CA SER A 550 -9.67 -21.12 -2.44
C SER A 550 -9.74 -19.81 -1.66
N PRO A 551 -10.90 -19.12 -1.65
CA PRO A 551 -11.09 -17.94 -0.80
C PRO A 551 -10.78 -18.19 0.68
N ASP A 552 -11.10 -19.39 1.18
CA ASP A 552 -10.82 -19.80 2.56
C ASP A 552 -9.32 -19.97 2.82
N ASP A 553 -8.58 -20.55 1.88
CA ASP A 553 -7.12 -20.63 1.97
C ASP A 553 -6.50 -19.23 2.01
N MET A 554 -6.98 -18.33 1.14
CA MET A 554 -6.52 -16.94 1.12
C MET A 554 -6.89 -16.18 2.39
N ALA A 555 -8.03 -16.48 3.01
CA ALA A 555 -8.41 -15.91 4.30
C ALA A 555 -7.48 -16.38 5.42
N ARG A 556 -7.11 -17.68 5.46
CA ARG A 556 -6.13 -18.22 6.43
C ARG A 556 -4.75 -17.59 6.25
N VAL A 557 -4.26 -17.53 5.01
CA VAL A 557 -2.96 -16.89 4.68
C VAL A 557 -2.97 -15.42 5.10
N ARG A 558 -4.05 -14.67 4.81
CA ARG A 558 -4.18 -13.26 5.21
C ARG A 558 -4.20 -13.11 6.72
N LYS A 559 -4.91 -13.97 7.44
CA LYS A 559 -4.95 -13.96 8.91
C LYS A 559 -3.54 -14.21 9.49
N ALA A 560 -2.86 -15.26 9.03
CA ALA A 560 -1.50 -15.56 9.44
C ALA A 560 -0.54 -14.40 9.13
N ALA A 561 -0.70 -13.75 7.98
CA ALA A 561 0.10 -12.59 7.61
C ALA A 561 -0.11 -11.41 8.57
N ILE A 562 -1.37 -11.09 8.92
CA ILE A 562 -1.69 -10.04 9.88
C ILE A 562 -1.14 -10.37 11.27
N ASP A 563 -1.28 -11.62 11.71
CA ASP A 563 -0.80 -12.07 13.02
C ASP A 563 0.75 -11.99 13.09
N HIS A 564 1.45 -12.44 12.04
CA HIS A 564 2.91 -12.30 11.93
C HIS A 564 3.36 -10.83 11.90
N TRP A 565 2.70 -9.98 11.10
CA TRP A 565 2.98 -8.55 11.04
C TRP A 565 2.82 -7.88 12.42
N ASN A 566 1.72 -8.17 13.11
CA ASN A 566 1.44 -7.60 14.41
C ASN A 566 2.47 -8.02 15.46
N ALA A 567 3.00 -9.24 15.35
CA ALA A 567 4.06 -9.73 16.25
C ALA A 567 5.41 -9.10 15.94
N GLY A 568 5.80 -9.01 14.66
CA GLY A 568 7.12 -8.53 14.24
C GLY A 568 7.28 -7.01 14.20
N MET A 569 6.20 -6.27 13.94
CA MET A 569 6.25 -4.81 13.74
C MET A 569 5.79 -4.01 14.97
N ARG A 570 5.47 -4.68 16.08
CA ARG A 570 5.06 -4.03 17.32
C ARG A 570 6.22 -3.23 17.91
N GLN A 571 5.98 -1.95 18.16
CA GLN A 571 6.98 -1.06 18.73
C GLN A 571 6.90 -1.04 20.27
N PRO A 572 8.04 -0.91 20.97
CA PRO A 572 8.04 -0.70 22.41
C PRO A 572 7.34 0.64 22.72
N CYS A 573 6.41 0.61 23.68
CA CYS A 573 5.66 1.78 24.10
C CYS A 573 6.16 2.29 25.46
N PRO A 574 6.15 3.61 25.70
CA PRO A 574 6.35 4.13 27.04
C PRO A 574 5.21 3.68 27.97
N ASP A 575 5.47 3.68 29.28
CA ASP A 575 4.42 3.45 30.27
C ASP A 575 3.35 4.55 30.20
N LEU A 576 2.08 4.16 30.35
CA LEU A 576 0.98 5.11 30.41
C LEU A 576 1.10 5.95 31.68
N PRO A 577 1.18 7.30 31.60
CA PRO A 577 1.15 8.12 32.80
C PRO A 577 -0.23 8.04 33.45
N SER A 578 -0.25 8.08 34.78
CA SER A 578 -1.47 8.28 35.56
C SER A 578 -2.11 9.64 35.23
N ILE A 579 -3.45 9.71 35.17
CA ILE A 579 -4.20 10.98 35.06
C ILE A 579 -3.70 11.95 36.12
N ARG A 580 -3.33 13.17 35.73
CA ARG A 580 -2.92 14.25 36.66
C ARG A 580 -3.97 15.35 36.63
N ILE A 581 -4.41 15.82 37.80
CA ILE A 581 -5.41 16.88 37.91
C ILE A 581 -4.70 18.20 38.22
N GLU A 582 -5.08 19.26 37.52
CA GLU A 582 -4.52 20.60 37.67
C GLU A 582 -5.60 21.55 38.21
N VAL A 583 -5.20 22.44 39.13
CA VAL A 583 -6.05 23.52 39.65
C VAL A 583 -5.26 24.83 39.53
N GLY A 584 -5.65 25.69 38.60
CA GLY A 584 -4.83 26.85 38.20
C GLY A 584 -3.47 26.41 37.63
N ASP A 585 -2.37 26.99 38.13
CA ASP A 585 -1.00 26.60 37.77
C ASP A 585 -0.43 25.46 38.63
N LEU A 586 -1.24 24.88 39.54
CA LEU A 586 -0.80 23.85 40.48
C LEU A 586 -1.12 22.43 39.97
N GLU A 587 -0.08 21.62 39.76
CA GLU A 587 -0.21 20.20 39.42
C GLU A 587 -0.35 19.37 40.72
N ILE A 588 -1.43 18.59 40.86
CA ILE A 588 -1.64 17.73 42.02
C ILE A 588 -1.57 16.26 41.57
N GLY A 589 -0.53 15.57 42.01
CA GLY A 589 -0.13 14.26 41.51
C GLY A 589 -0.97 13.07 42.00
N PRO A 590 -0.67 11.84 41.52
CA PRO A 590 -1.48 10.63 41.74
C PRO A 590 -1.54 10.11 43.19
N ASN A 591 -0.79 10.69 44.13
CA ASN A 591 -0.59 10.17 45.48
C ASN A 591 -1.58 10.70 46.54
N GLY A 592 -2.87 10.77 46.21
CA GLY A 592 -3.91 11.08 47.21
C GLY A 592 -3.76 12.45 47.90
N GLU A 593 -2.99 13.37 47.32
CA GLU A 593 -2.81 14.73 47.84
C GLU A 593 -4.12 15.53 47.77
N ILE A 594 -5.00 15.23 46.81
CA ILE A 594 -6.39 15.70 46.74
C ILE A 594 -7.16 15.27 47.98
N MET A 595 -7.11 13.98 48.34
CA MET A 595 -7.74 13.48 49.56
C MET A 595 -7.12 14.05 50.83
N LYS A 596 -5.82 14.37 50.84
CA LYS A 596 -5.13 14.97 51.99
C LYS A 596 -5.47 16.46 52.13
N PHE A 597 -5.45 17.22 51.04
CA PHE A 597 -5.86 18.62 50.95
C PHE A 597 -7.34 18.78 51.31
N LEU A 598 -8.22 17.93 50.77
CA LEU A 598 -9.66 18.04 51.00
C LEU A 598 -10.09 17.45 52.34
N ARG A 599 -9.42 16.42 52.87
CA ARG A 599 -9.61 15.95 54.26
C ARG A 599 -9.10 16.97 55.28
N ASN A 600 -8.06 17.74 54.95
CA ASN A 600 -7.62 18.87 55.77
C ASN A 600 -8.61 20.04 55.67
N ALA A 601 -9.05 20.42 54.48
CA ALA A 601 -10.06 21.46 54.27
C ALA A 601 -11.41 21.11 54.94
N TRP A 602 -11.87 19.86 54.87
CA TRP A 602 -13.09 19.40 55.55
C TRP A 602 -12.92 19.35 57.07
N ASN A 603 -11.76 18.90 57.58
CA ASN A 603 -11.47 18.98 59.01
C ASN A 603 -11.41 20.45 59.47
N ASP A 604 -10.93 21.38 58.66
CA ASP A 604 -10.85 22.81 59.00
C ASP A 604 -12.24 23.47 59.00
N ILE A 605 -13.13 23.07 58.07
CA ILE A 605 -14.54 23.52 58.04
C ILE A 605 -15.32 22.95 59.23
N THR A 606 -15.06 21.69 59.63
CA THR A 606 -15.83 21.01 60.69
C THR A 606 -15.25 21.16 62.09
N LYS A 607 -13.95 21.50 62.23
CA LYS A 607 -13.24 21.60 63.52
C LYS A 607 -12.57 22.96 63.78
N GLY A 608 -12.69 23.91 62.84
CA GLY A 608 -12.16 25.26 62.96
C GLY A 608 -10.69 25.40 62.53
N PRO A 609 -10.24 26.63 62.18
CA PRO A 609 -8.95 26.86 61.54
C PRO A 609 -7.76 26.62 62.48
N GLY A 610 -6.95 25.60 62.18
CA GLY A 610 -5.66 25.35 62.83
C GLY A 610 -4.48 26.10 62.20
N LYS A 611 -3.33 26.13 62.89
CA LYS A 611 -2.13 26.93 62.51
C LYS A 611 -1.42 26.54 61.20
N ASN A 612 -1.73 25.40 60.58
CA ASN A 612 -1.12 24.93 59.33
C ASN A 612 -2.13 24.94 58.17
N ASN A 613 -2.67 26.13 57.90
CA ASN A 613 -3.82 26.31 57.02
C ASN A 613 -3.41 26.48 55.54
N GLU A 614 -3.71 25.50 54.69
CA GLU A 614 -3.46 25.56 53.24
C GLU A 614 -4.55 26.37 52.49
N VAL A 615 -5.78 26.42 53.02
CA VAL A 615 -6.90 27.21 52.49
C VAL A 615 -6.66 28.71 52.70
N VAL A 616 -6.09 29.12 53.85
CA VAL A 616 -5.68 30.51 54.12
C VAL A 616 -4.48 30.91 53.27
N LYS A 617 -3.53 30.03 52.96
CA LYS A 617 -2.44 30.37 52.02
C LYS A 617 -2.94 30.54 50.59
N LEU A 618 -3.89 29.72 50.16
CA LEU A 618 -4.52 29.85 48.84
C LEU A 618 -5.41 31.10 48.80
N LEU A 619 -6.20 31.36 49.84
CA LEU A 619 -7.00 32.57 50.02
C LEU A 619 -6.13 33.82 50.09
N ASP A 620 -5.01 33.85 50.82
CA ASP A 620 -4.10 34.99 50.88
C ASP A 620 -3.48 35.28 49.51
N ARG A 621 -3.18 34.24 48.71
CA ARG A 621 -2.70 34.39 47.32
C ARG A 621 -3.81 34.87 46.38
N MET A 622 -5.04 34.37 46.53
CA MET A 622 -6.19 34.84 45.74
C MET A 622 -6.64 36.25 46.15
N THR A 623 -6.52 36.61 47.42
CA THR A 623 -6.85 37.95 47.97
C THR A 623 -5.79 38.98 47.56
N ALA A 624 -4.52 38.57 47.46
CA ALA A 624 -3.46 39.36 46.85
C ALA A 624 -3.68 39.61 45.34
N ALA A 625 -4.29 38.65 44.62
CA ALA A 625 -4.68 38.82 43.22
C ALA A 625 -6.01 39.58 43.02
N ALA A 626 -6.90 39.58 44.01
CA ALA A 626 -8.23 40.21 43.96
C ALA A 626 -8.28 41.66 44.49
N GLY A 627 -7.12 42.26 44.81
CA GLY A 627 -7.03 43.63 45.33
C GLY A 627 -7.53 44.75 44.40
N SER A 628 -7.85 44.44 43.14
CA SER A 628 -8.23 45.41 42.10
C SER A 628 -9.72 45.47 41.75
N TYR A 629 -10.61 44.73 42.43
CA TYR A 629 -12.03 44.65 42.07
C TYR A 629 -12.97 45.26 43.13
N ASP A 630 -14.12 45.78 42.68
CA ASP A 630 -15.11 46.47 43.51
C ASP A 630 -15.87 45.56 44.49
N ALA A 631 -16.61 46.17 45.42
CA ALA A 631 -17.32 45.44 46.48
C ALA A 631 -18.42 44.49 45.95
N ALA A 632 -18.99 44.78 44.77
CA ALA A 632 -19.98 43.92 44.12
C ALA A 632 -19.32 42.68 43.51
N THR A 633 -18.13 42.82 42.94
CA THR A 633 -17.30 41.72 42.43
C THR A 633 -16.74 40.88 43.57
N LYS A 634 -16.37 41.49 44.70
CA LYS A 634 -15.99 40.75 45.93
C LYS A 634 -17.15 39.94 46.49
N LYS A 635 -18.35 40.51 46.56
CA LYS A 635 -19.54 39.79 47.01
C LYS A 635 -19.95 38.67 46.05
N ALA A 636 -19.91 38.93 44.73
CA ALA A 636 -20.13 37.89 43.72
C ALA A 636 -19.04 36.81 43.77
N ALA A 637 -17.78 37.18 44.04
CA ALA A 637 -16.69 36.23 44.22
C ALA A 637 -16.83 35.42 45.52
N ASP A 638 -17.30 36.03 46.62
CA ASP A 638 -17.58 35.34 47.88
C ASP A 638 -18.81 34.43 47.78
N ASP A 639 -19.86 34.85 47.08
CA ASP A 639 -21.05 34.03 46.80
C ASP A 639 -20.71 32.87 45.84
N VAL A 640 -19.89 33.12 44.81
CA VAL A 640 -19.35 32.09 43.90
C VAL A 640 -18.35 31.19 44.63
N ARG A 641 -17.59 31.70 45.61
CA ARG A 641 -16.66 30.92 46.43
C ARG A 641 -17.40 30.00 47.39
N ASP A 642 -18.44 30.50 48.04
CA ASP A 642 -19.32 29.69 48.90
C ASP A 642 -20.10 28.67 48.09
N LEU A 643 -20.56 29.04 46.89
CA LEU A 643 -21.20 28.12 45.94
C LEU A 643 -20.21 27.07 45.43
N ALA A 644 -18.98 27.45 45.06
CA ALA A 644 -17.94 26.53 44.58
C ALA A 644 -17.42 25.60 45.69
N ALA A 645 -17.30 26.09 46.92
CA ALA A 645 -16.93 25.29 48.08
C ALA A 645 -18.02 24.25 48.45
N ARG A 646 -19.29 24.56 48.16
CA ARG A 646 -20.41 23.63 48.34
C ARG A 646 -20.66 22.72 47.13
N ALA A 647 -20.40 23.20 45.92
CA ALA A 647 -20.64 22.48 44.66
C ALA A 647 -19.48 21.57 44.23
N PHE A 648 -18.26 21.74 44.75
CA PHE A 648 -17.07 20.98 44.31
C PHE A 648 -16.20 20.38 45.46
N PRO A 649 -16.71 19.53 46.38
CA PRO A 649 -15.87 18.82 47.35
C PRO A 649 -15.26 17.51 46.79
N THR A 650 -14.04 17.17 47.27
CA THR A 650 -13.30 15.87 47.23
C THR A 650 -13.02 15.16 45.90
N ASP A 651 -13.93 15.25 44.93
CA ASP A 651 -13.84 14.66 43.59
C ASP A 651 -14.51 15.65 42.63
N SER A 652 -13.79 16.69 42.19
CA SER A 652 -14.43 17.72 41.37
C SER A 652 -15.00 17.05 40.12
N ALA A 653 -16.33 17.02 40.00
CA ALA A 653 -16.97 16.37 38.88
C ALA A 653 -16.64 17.08 37.55
N VAL A 654 -16.16 18.32 37.62
CA VAL A 654 -15.54 19.04 36.51
C VAL A 654 -14.20 18.41 36.14
N GLY A 655 -13.36 18.03 37.10
CA GLY A 655 -12.14 17.25 36.86
C GLY A 655 -12.42 15.83 36.37
N HIS A 656 -13.48 15.17 36.86
CA HIS A 656 -13.92 13.87 36.34
C HIS A 656 -14.50 14.00 34.93
N ALA A 657 -15.36 14.99 34.68
CA ALA A 657 -15.91 15.31 33.37
C ALA A 657 -14.82 15.73 32.38
N ALA A 658 -13.82 16.51 32.81
CA ALA A 658 -12.64 16.86 32.02
C ALA A 658 -11.76 15.63 31.76
N GLY A 659 -11.65 14.70 32.71
CA GLY A 659 -11.00 13.40 32.53
C GLY A 659 -11.73 12.51 31.52
N GLU A 660 -13.04 12.35 31.64
CA GLU A 660 -13.90 11.57 30.73
C GLU A 660 -13.99 12.18 29.32
N LEU A 661 -14.03 13.51 29.22
CA LEU A 661 -13.97 14.21 27.95
C LEU A 661 -12.56 14.25 27.38
N GLY A 662 -11.55 14.32 28.23
CA GLY A 662 -10.16 14.06 27.89
C GLY A 662 -10.02 12.67 27.26
N LYS A 663 -10.56 11.61 27.87
CA LYS A 663 -10.63 10.24 27.32
C LYS A 663 -11.45 10.16 26.03
N THR A 664 -12.60 10.80 25.96
CA THR A 664 -13.45 10.82 24.75
C THR A 664 -12.73 11.49 23.59
N VAL A 665 -12.16 12.67 23.80
CA VAL A 665 -11.36 13.38 22.82
C VAL A 665 -10.10 12.61 22.49
N THR A 666 -9.47 11.96 23.46
CA THR A 666 -8.37 11.03 23.20
C THR A 666 -8.79 10.01 22.17
N ILE A 667 -9.89 9.30 22.41
CA ILE A 667 -10.33 8.25 21.49
C ILE A 667 -10.67 8.85 20.12
N VAL A 668 -11.06 10.12 20.05
CA VAL A 668 -11.37 10.85 18.82
C VAL A 668 -10.16 11.56 18.22
N VAL A 669 -9.01 11.55 18.88
CA VAL A 669 -7.69 11.91 18.35
C VAL A 669 -6.86 10.64 18.05
N THR A 670 -7.25 9.50 18.61
CA THR A 670 -6.72 8.15 18.31
C THR A 670 -7.66 7.30 17.43
N ASN A 671 -8.85 7.76 17.06
CA ASN A 671 -9.64 7.23 15.94
C ASN A 671 -9.30 7.91 14.62
N PRO A 672 -8.84 9.18 14.55
CA PRO A 672 -8.22 9.68 13.35
C PRO A 672 -6.87 9.02 13.15
N THR A 673 -6.35 8.17 14.04
CA THR A 673 -5.32 7.19 13.66
C THR A 673 -5.88 5.94 12.97
N ARG A 674 -7.21 5.72 12.92
CA ARG A 674 -7.86 4.89 11.87
C ARG A 674 -8.07 5.67 10.57
N ALA A 675 -8.22 7.00 10.59
CA ALA A 675 -8.28 7.82 9.37
C ALA A 675 -6.89 8.08 8.77
N VAL A 676 -5.88 8.30 9.61
CA VAL A 676 -4.44 8.40 9.32
C VAL A 676 -3.85 7.00 9.16
N GLY A 677 -4.33 6.02 9.90
CA GLY A 677 -4.07 4.61 9.63
C GLY A 677 -4.76 4.15 8.36
N GLY A 678 -5.89 4.76 7.99
CA GLY A 678 -6.57 4.59 6.70
C GLY A 678 -5.77 5.24 5.58
N PHE A 679 -5.27 6.46 5.79
CA PHE A 679 -4.30 7.15 4.94
C PHE A 679 -3.05 6.29 4.75
N PHE A 680 -2.46 5.76 5.82
CA PHE A 680 -1.24 4.95 5.74
C PHE A 680 -1.51 3.53 5.26
N HIS A 681 -2.67 2.94 5.53
CA HIS A 681 -3.08 1.65 4.98
C HIS A 681 -3.35 1.75 3.48
N GLN A 682 -3.98 2.84 3.03
CA GLN A 682 -4.15 3.17 1.61
C GLN A 682 -2.81 3.60 0.98
N ALA A 683 -1.97 4.35 1.67
CA ALA A 683 -0.61 4.66 1.23
C ALA A 683 0.25 3.39 1.15
N GLY A 684 0.01 2.42 2.03
CA GLY A 684 0.60 1.09 1.99
C GLY A 684 0.06 0.23 0.83
N ARG A 685 -1.12 0.54 0.29
CA ARG A 685 -1.59 -0.01 -1.00
C ARG A 685 -0.88 0.62 -2.20
N LEU A 686 -0.31 1.83 -2.08
CA LEU A 686 0.49 2.45 -3.16
C LEU A 686 1.77 1.68 -3.50
N PHE A 687 2.23 0.85 -2.56
CA PHE A 687 3.40 -0.01 -2.70
C PHE A 687 3.05 -1.46 -3.08
N ARG A 688 1.76 -1.77 -3.29
CA ARG A 688 1.31 -2.99 -3.99
C ARG A 688 1.11 -2.68 -5.47
#